data_AF-A0A966PV45-F1
#
_entry.id   AF-A0A966PV45-F1
#
_cell.length_a   1.000
_cell.length_b   1.000
_cell.length_c   1.000
_cell.angle_alpha   90.00
_cell.angle_beta   90.00
_cell.angle_gamma   90.00
#
_symmetry.space_group_name_H-M   'P 1'
#
loop_
_entity.id
_entity.type
_entity.pdbx_description
1 polymer ?
#
loop_
_entity_poly.entity_id
_entity_poly.type
_entity_poly.pdbx_seq_one_letter_code
_entity_poly.pdbx_strand_id
1 'polypeptide(L)'
;MTKKVFALDTQPGIQRDGTVFDRNFYNDGEWVRFQRGRPRKIQGYQEISEFLAGPSRGVYLDPQGSYNAVFSGYNNGLQTVSIDNNGLGSTVLDFTLTGFTPDDRNLWQMDSEFDSGGTNQQTLLVHPGLNLYDISNELNTPVLGGDITGTTAAPIGVFTATGSVDGTTTIILDATNFLVGAGQLVTGNGVPANTYVVSITSGNTVVLTNPVGAPIVSTNITNPGSGYTDGTYTLEALSGGTGTGAVATITVAGGIVTTVVLTDNGDGYIVGDLLQAPGLTGGTGFELEVLTVSASNVTFTFDNQISVSGGVVVLHPYTFVYGNNGLIKNNSAGNLNDWVSADSNETNVASTKIVKGLPVRGGTNAPSGLFWALDSLIRVSYAPTTVSSGSGTSSTFYWRYDVISSQSSILSSQCVIEYDGIYYWIGVDRFLMYNGVVKEIPNTFNQNYFFDNLNYSQRQKVWATKVPRYGEIWWFYPRGDSDECNDAIIYNIRENCWYDTGESLGARRSAGYFSQVFRRPIAVDWVPNFSPSGIGAIANYPIVTNGGSGYADDTYYQVPLVGGTGNGAIATVTVSGGEVTEVAMAVKGNGYQVTDTLTSLAAYVDASISGTTMTVSNVIGGYLYPGQYVTGVSVTPGTKIVADISGNGGAGDYEVSISQTVTPDENMACDFVAGGGFGWYIELTNVDVQNLVTLYQHETGYNAVIQNQVYAIPSYFETSNLGWVSGGPAQQSPEGNNYWLRLERVEPDFIQTGNMELYVTGRPYAQAEDSTTGPYVFAPNTHKIDMKEQRRELRLRFQSDVVDGNYQLGYLLLSADIGDVRGY
;
A
#
# COMPACT_ATOMS: atom_id res chain seq x y z
N MET A 1 2.88 5.77 69.20
CA MET A 1 2.91 4.57 68.34
C MET A 1 2.85 5.04 66.91
N THR A 2 3.99 5.06 66.23
CA THR A 2 4.07 5.29 64.78
C THR A 2 3.21 4.24 64.08
N LYS A 3 2.37 4.68 63.14
CA LYS A 3 1.40 3.83 62.44
C LYS A 3 2.19 2.76 61.65
N LYS A 4 2.00 1.47 61.96
CA LYS A 4 2.71 0.34 61.32
C LYS A 4 2.15 -0.03 59.92
N VAL A 5 1.07 0.60 59.51
CA VAL A 5 0.35 0.33 58.26
C VAL A 5 0.38 1.57 57.39
N PHE A 6 0.89 1.42 56.18
CA PHE A 6 1.06 2.45 55.17
C PHE A 6 0.25 2.09 53.92
N ALA A 7 -0.22 3.11 53.20
CA ALA A 7 -0.82 2.92 51.90
C ALA A 7 0.23 3.02 50.80
N LEU A 8 0.05 2.29 49.71
CA LEU A 8 0.88 2.49 48.51
C LEU A 8 0.57 3.86 47.88
N ASP A 9 1.59 4.72 47.84
CA ASP A 9 1.52 6.11 47.35
C ASP A 9 2.21 6.31 45.99
N THR A 10 2.46 5.24 45.23
CA THR A 10 3.05 5.33 43.90
C THR A 10 2.09 6.07 42.96
N GLN A 11 2.59 7.11 42.29
CA GLN A 11 1.84 7.93 41.35
C GLN A 11 1.70 7.25 39.97
N PRO A 12 0.63 7.53 39.21
CA PRO A 12 0.34 6.86 37.94
C PRO A 12 1.31 7.19 36.81
N GLY A 13 1.49 6.26 35.89
CA GLY A 13 2.46 6.32 34.80
C GLY A 13 3.74 5.54 35.10
N ILE A 14 4.47 5.19 34.06
CA ILE A 14 5.73 4.44 34.14
C ILE A 14 6.86 5.40 33.81
N GLN A 15 7.67 5.75 34.82
CA GLN A 15 8.84 6.60 34.62
C GLN A 15 10.04 5.71 34.35
N ARG A 16 10.53 5.73 33.11
CA ARG A 16 11.74 5.04 32.63
C ARG A 16 12.99 5.91 32.72
N ASP A 17 12.85 7.24 32.66
CA ASP A 17 13.94 8.22 32.67
C ASP A 17 14.40 8.59 34.11
N GLY A 18 15.66 8.99 34.25
CA GLY A 18 16.27 9.33 35.55
C GLY A 18 16.78 8.10 36.31
N THR A 19 17.01 8.20 37.62
CA THR A 19 17.45 7.04 38.43
C THR A 19 16.27 6.42 39.17
N VAL A 20 16.25 5.09 39.31
CA VAL A 20 15.18 4.33 40.00
C VAL A 20 14.87 4.86 41.42
N PHE A 21 15.87 5.45 42.10
CA PHE A 21 15.73 5.97 43.46
C PHE A 21 15.03 7.34 43.55
N ASP A 22 15.01 8.12 42.47
CA ASP A 22 14.47 9.48 42.43
C ASP A 22 12.98 9.54 42.02
N ARG A 23 12.38 8.38 41.71
CA ARG A 23 11.04 8.28 41.08
C ARG A 23 9.95 8.02 42.11
N ASN A 24 8.87 8.82 42.04
CA ASN A 24 7.62 8.59 42.79
C ASN A 24 6.54 7.86 41.97
N PHE A 25 6.85 7.49 40.72
CA PHE A 25 5.96 6.82 39.77
C PHE A 25 6.32 5.33 39.65
N TYR A 26 5.53 4.56 38.89
CA TYR A 26 5.84 3.16 38.65
C TYR A 26 7.16 3.04 37.86
N ASN A 27 8.00 2.09 38.23
CA ASN A 27 9.34 1.93 37.66
C ASN A 27 9.36 1.10 36.37
N ASP A 28 8.44 0.16 36.28
CA ASP A 28 8.37 -0.83 35.22
C ASP A 28 6.94 -1.33 35.07
N GLY A 29 6.63 -1.89 33.91
CA GLY A 29 5.35 -2.50 33.62
C GLY A 29 5.34 -3.13 32.24
N GLU A 30 4.45 -4.09 32.06
CA GLU A 30 4.21 -4.76 30.79
C GLU A 30 2.71 -5.01 30.63
N TRP A 31 2.17 -4.74 29.44
CA TRP A 31 0.76 -4.91 29.10
C TRP A 31 -0.22 -4.36 30.16
N VAL A 32 0.11 -3.18 30.70
CA VAL A 32 -0.60 -2.52 31.79
C VAL A 32 -0.98 -1.10 31.39
N ARG A 33 -2.14 -0.63 31.86
CA ARG A 33 -2.64 0.73 31.67
C ARG A 33 -3.03 1.37 32.99
N PHE A 34 -3.29 2.67 32.96
CA PHE A 34 -3.73 3.44 34.11
C PHE A 34 -5.15 3.96 33.94
N GLN A 35 -5.97 3.77 34.98
CA GLN A 35 -7.32 4.34 35.06
C GLN A 35 -7.58 4.82 36.47
N ARG A 36 -8.06 6.06 36.61
CA ARG A 36 -8.30 6.70 37.91
C ARG A 36 -7.04 6.66 38.78
N GLY A 37 -5.88 6.87 38.15
CA GLY A 37 -4.57 6.79 38.79
C GLY A 37 -4.10 5.39 39.24
N ARG A 38 -4.76 4.29 38.83
CA ARG A 38 -4.40 2.93 39.26
C ARG A 38 -4.06 1.99 38.09
N PRO A 39 -3.06 1.10 38.26
CA PRO A 39 -2.75 0.04 37.31
C PRO A 39 -3.93 -0.90 37.05
N ARG A 40 -4.10 -1.27 35.79
CA ARG A 40 -5.09 -2.24 35.31
C ARG A 40 -4.51 -2.97 34.11
N LYS A 41 -4.77 -4.26 34.00
CA LYS A 41 -4.38 -5.06 32.83
C LYS A 41 -5.01 -4.51 31.54
N ILE A 42 -4.23 -4.41 30.47
CA ILE A 42 -4.73 -4.15 29.11
C ILE A 42 -5.51 -5.38 28.63
N GLN A 43 -6.62 -5.16 27.92
CA GLN A 43 -7.46 -6.28 27.45
C GLN A 43 -6.74 -7.15 26.41
N GLY A 44 -7.29 -8.33 26.16
CA GLY A 44 -6.72 -9.30 25.23
C GLY A 44 -6.93 -8.94 23.75
N TYR A 45 -6.52 -9.87 22.90
CA TYR A 45 -6.70 -9.82 21.46
C TYR A 45 -7.12 -11.18 20.93
N GLN A 46 -7.94 -11.18 19.88
CA GLN A 46 -8.46 -12.38 19.25
C GLN A 46 -8.25 -12.30 17.74
N GLU A 47 -7.79 -13.41 17.17
CA GLU A 47 -7.62 -13.60 15.74
C GLU A 47 -8.94 -13.41 14.97
N ILE A 48 -8.86 -12.70 13.85
CA ILE A 48 -9.93 -12.56 12.85
C ILE A 48 -9.59 -13.37 11.61
N SER A 49 -8.37 -13.23 11.10
CA SER A 49 -7.88 -13.92 9.91
C SER A 49 -6.37 -14.09 9.99
N GLU A 50 -5.87 -15.28 9.68
CA GLU A 50 -4.45 -15.60 9.62
C GLU A 50 -3.87 -15.54 8.19
N PHE A 51 -4.69 -15.10 7.22
CA PHE A 51 -4.42 -15.23 5.79
C PHE A 51 -4.06 -13.91 5.08
N LEU A 52 -3.75 -12.84 5.82
CA LEU A 52 -3.29 -11.59 5.20
C LEU A 52 -1.86 -11.73 4.71
N ALA A 53 -1.53 -11.25 3.50
CA ALA A 53 -0.18 -11.32 2.95
C ALA A 53 0.72 -10.20 3.49
N GLY A 54 1.87 -10.59 4.06
CA GLY A 54 2.93 -9.71 4.52
C GLY A 54 2.56 -8.83 5.72
N PRO A 55 3.55 -8.30 6.47
CA PRO A 55 3.29 -7.22 7.41
C PRO A 55 2.59 -6.05 6.70
N SER A 56 1.46 -5.60 7.26
CA SER A 56 0.70 -4.51 6.69
C SER A 56 1.46 -3.18 6.85
N ARG A 57 1.45 -2.37 5.79
CA ARG A 57 2.09 -1.05 5.71
C ARG A 57 1.07 0.08 5.59
N GLY A 58 -0.20 -0.25 5.81
CA GLY A 58 -1.31 0.69 5.90
C GLY A 58 -2.62 -0.09 5.97
N VAL A 59 -3.47 0.30 6.93
CA VAL A 59 -4.79 -0.30 7.13
C VAL A 59 -5.84 0.78 7.05
N TYR A 60 -6.92 0.49 6.34
CA TYR A 60 -8.12 1.32 6.28
C TYR A 60 -9.35 0.46 6.58
N LEU A 61 -10.33 1.03 7.26
CA LEU A 61 -11.59 0.34 7.58
C LEU A 61 -12.75 1.17 7.07
N ASP A 62 -13.62 0.54 6.28
CA ASP A 62 -14.85 1.12 5.77
C ASP A 62 -16.07 0.32 6.28
N PRO A 63 -16.99 0.95 7.03
CA PRO A 63 -18.23 0.29 7.45
C PRO A 63 -19.25 0.16 6.30
N GLN A 64 -19.62 -1.07 5.95
CA GLN A 64 -20.53 -1.40 4.82
C GLN A 64 -21.76 -2.17 5.32
N GLY A 65 -22.76 -1.44 5.82
CA GLY A 65 -24.00 -2.03 6.36
C GLY A 65 -23.74 -2.88 7.61
N SER A 66 -23.91 -4.20 7.51
CA SER A 66 -23.69 -5.16 8.63
C SER A 66 -22.25 -5.67 8.73
N TYR A 67 -21.39 -5.28 7.79
CA TYR A 67 -20.00 -5.70 7.70
C TYR A 67 -19.06 -4.48 7.76
N ASN A 68 -17.78 -4.72 7.98
CA ASN A 68 -16.74 -3.72 7.92
C ASN A 68 -15.64 -4.27 7.01
N ALA A 69 -15.33 -3.58 5.92
CA ALA A 69 -14.26 -3.95 5.01
C ALA A 69 -12.93 -3.43 5.57
N VAL A 70 -11.97 -4.34 5.76
CA VAL A 70 -10.62 -4.02 6.21
C VAL A 70 -9.70 -4.14 5.01
N PHE A 71 -9.14 -3.02 4.57
CA PHE A 71 -8.14 -2.97 3.51
C PHE A 71 -6.75 -2.99 4.13
N SER A 72 -5.86 -3.84 3.61
CA SER A 72 -4.49 -4.00 4.09
C SER A 72 -3.53 -3.94 2.91
N GLY A 73 -2.69 -2.91 2.88
CA GLY A 73 -1.63 -2.77 1.89
C GLY A 73 -0.33 -3.39 2.38
N TYR A 74 0.34 -4.17 1.53
CA TYR A 74 1.61 -4.85 1.82
C TYR A 74 2.62 -4.57 0.69
N ASN A 75 3.81 -5.18 0.73
CA ASN A 75 4.86 -4.89 -0.26
C ASN A 75 4.41 -5.16 -1.72
N ASN A 76 3.63 -6.22 -1.95
CA ASN A 76 3.28 -6.67 -3.30
C ASN A 76 1.84 -6.39 -3.73
N GLY A 77 1.04 -5.68 -2.92
CA GLY A 77 -0.32 -5.37 -3.32
C GLY A 77 -1.22 -4.87 -2.20
N LEU A 78 -2.53 -4.98 -2.46
CA LEU A 78 -3.61 -4.58 -1.56
C LEU A 78 -4.58 -5.75 -1.42
N GLN A 79 -5.02 -6.00 -0.19
CA GLN A 79 -6.01 -7.03 0.13
C GLN A 79 -7.19 -6.43 0.89
N THR A 80 -8.34 -7.09 0.81
CA THR A 80 -9.49 -6.79 1.66
C THR A 80 -10.00 -8.03 2.37
N VAL A 81 -10.49 -7.84 3.59
CA VAL A 81 -11.24 -8.85 4.34
C VAL A 81 -12.46 -8.18 4.97
N SER A 82 -13.63 -8.77 4.78
CA SER A 82 -14.85 -8.29 5.43
C SER A 82 -14.99 -8.92 6.81
N ILE A 83 -15.32 -8.11 7.81
CA ILE A 83 -15.57 -8.59 9.17
C ILE A 83 -17.01 -8.26 9.57
N ASP A 84 -17.70 -9.21 10.19
CA ASP A 84 -19.01 -8.94 10.80
C ASP A 84 -18.86 -8.13 12.10
N ASN A 85 -19.97 -7.67 12.67
CA ASN A 85 -19.96 -6.92 13.93
C ASN A 85 -19.56 -7.74 15.17
N ASN A 86 -19.41 -9.07 15.04
CA ASN A 86 -18.93 -9.96 16.10
C ASN A 86 -17.42 -10.25 15.98
N GLY A 87 -16.75 -9.77 14.93
CA GLY A 87 -15.34 -10.00 14.66
C GLY A 87 -15.05 -11.32 13.94
N LEU A 88 -16.05 -11.90 13.26
CA LEU A 88 -15.84 -13.02 12.34
C LEU A 88 -15.42 -12.49 10.96
N GLY A 89 -14.24 -12.91 10.50
CA GLY A 89 -13.71 -12.55 9.19
C GLY A 89 -14.22 -13.44 8.06
N SER A 90 -14.31 -12.88 6.85
CA SER A 90 -14.51 -13.60 5.60
C SER A 90 -13.19 -14.10 5.01
N THR A 91 -13.26 -14.73 3.84
CA THR A 91 -12.09 -14.95 2.99
C THR A 91 -11.39 -13.62 2.66
N VAL A 92 -10.06 -13.64 2.60
CA VAL A 92 -9.23 -12.53 2.12
C VAL A 92 -9.29 -12.50 0.60
N LEU A 93 -9.51 -11.31 0.02
CA LEU A 93 -9.53 -11.09 -1.42
C LEU A 93 -8.40 -10.16 -1.84
N ASP A 94 -7.71 -10.50 -2.92
CA ASP A 94 -6.66 -9.67 -3.52
C ASP A 94 -7.25 -8.62 -4.46
N PHE A 95 -6.65 -7.43 -4.48
CA PHE A 95 -6.94 -6.42 -5.50
C PHE A 95 -6.14 -6.68 -6.77
N THR A 96 -6.79 -6.50 -7.92
CA THR A 96 -6.11 -6.32 -9.20
C THR A 96 -5.76 -4.84 -9.38
N LEU A 97 -4.48 -4.51 -9.30
CA LEU A 97 -3.97 -3.15 -9.39
C LEU A 97 -3.34 -2.90 -10.77
N THR A 98 -3.85 -1.93 -11.52
CA THR A 98 -3.21 -1.47 -12.77
C THR A 98 -2.28 -0.30 -12.47
N GLY A 99 -1.17 -0.18 -13.20
CA GLY A 99 -0.18 0.89 -12.97
C GLY A 99 0.59 0.79 -11.64
N PHE A 100 0.53 -0.34 -10.95
CA PHE A 100 1.27 -0.62 -9.71
C PHE A 100 2.48 -1.52 -9.96
N THR A 101 3.57 -1.30 -9.23
CA THR A 101 4.75 -2.16 -9.24
C THR A 101 5.07 -2.62 -7.81
N PRO A 102 5.08 -3.93 -7.52
CA PRO A 102 5.50 -4.48 -6.23
C PRO A 102 6.89 -3.98 -5.78
N ASP A 103 7.01 -3.58 -4.51
CA ASP A 103 8.27 -3.10 -3.92
C ASP A 103 8.24 -3.21 -2.38
N ASP A 104 9.33 -3.65 -1.78
CA ASP A 104 9.46 -3.75 -0.31
C ASP A 104 9.42 -2.40 0.40
N ARG A 105 9.61 -1.29 -0.32
CA ARG A 105 9.54 0.08 0.20
C ARG A 105 8.13 0.64 0.28
N ASN A 106 7.13 -0.10 -0.19
CA ASN A 106 5.74 0.36 -0.20
C ASN A 106 5.23 0.68 1.22
N LEU A 107 4.73 1.90 1.39
CA LEU A 107 4.06 2.40 2.59
C LEU A 107 2.73 3.02 2.16
N TRP A 108 1.64 2.44 2.63
CA TRP A 108 0.32 2.70 2.07
C TRP A 108 -0.40 3.82 2.81
N GLN A 109 -0.96 4.76 2.05
CA GLN A 109 -1.94 5.71 2.53
C GLN A 109 -3.25 5.51 1.80
N MET A 110 -4.35 5.60 2.53
CA MET A 110 -5.67 5.27 2.04
C MET A 110 -6.68 6.26 2.59
N ASP A 111 -7.69 6.55 1.78
CA ASP A 111 -8.86 7.33 2.14
C ASP A 111 -10.02 6.96 1.22
N SER A 112 -11.21 7.53 1.43
CA SER A 112 -12.34 7.31 0.53
C SER A 112 -13.14 8.57 0.26
N GLU A 113 -13.70 8.65 -0.94
CA GLU A 113 -14.53 9.77 -1.38
C GLU A 113 -15.79 9.25 -2.11
N PHE A 114 -16.89 10.00 -2.03
CA PHE A 114 -18.04 9.80 -2.92
C PHE A 114 -17.87 10.64 -4.19
N ASP A 115 -17.61 9.98 -5.30
CA ASP A 115 -17.27 10.56 -6.61
C ASP A 115 -18.52 11.01 -7.40
N SER A 116 -19.28 11.94 -6.81
CA SER A 116 -20.60 12.38 -7.30
C SER A 116 -20.63 12.97 -8.73
N GLY A 117 -19.51 13.51 -9.20
CA GLY A 117 -19.33 14.12 -10.51
C GLY A 117 -18.63 13.20 -11.52
N GLY A 118 -18.09 12.06 -11.07
CA GLY A 118 -17.48 11.04 -11.91
C GLY A 118 -18.33 9.77 -11.98
N THR A 119 -17.89 8.73 -11.28
CA THR A 119 -18.51 7.39 -11.25
C THR A 119 -19.83 7.32 -10.49
N ASN A 120 -20.14 8.32 -9.66
CA ASN A 120 -21.28 8.34 -8.74
C ASN A 120 -21.28 7.13 -7.77
N GLN A 121 -20.09 6.72 -7.36
CA GLN A 121 -19.85 5.64 -6.40
C GLN A 121 -18.96 6.12 -5.24
N GLN A 122 -18.90 5.35 -4.16
CA GLN A 122 -17.88 5.54 -3.15
C GLN A 122 -16.60 4.85 -3.64
N THR A 123 -15.53 5.61 -3.73
CA THR A 123 -14.25 5.16 -4.28
C THR A 123 -13.23 5.08 -3.16
N LEU A 124 -12.55 3.94 -3.07
CA LEU A 124 -11.33 3.79 -2.28
C LEU A 124 -10.17 4.42 -3.05
N LEU A 125 -9.46 5.31 -2.38
CA LEU A 125 -8.21 5.89 -2.86
C LEU A 125 -7.05 5.26 -2.12
N VAL A 126 -6.04 4.81 -2.86
CA VAL A 126 -4.84 4.20 -2.29
C VAL A 126 -3.59 4.76 -2.95
N HIS A 127 -2.57 5.03 -2.14
CA HIS A 127 -1.27 5.48 -2.61
C HIS A 127 -0.17 4.60 -2.00
N PRO A 128 0.49 3.74 -2.81
CA PRO A 128 1.65 2.96 -2.39
C PRO A 128 2.93 3.80 -2.56
N GLY A 129 3.23 4.66 -1.57
CA GLY A 129 4.44 5.48 -1.61
C GLY A 129 5.69 4.68 -1.23
N LEU A 130 6.82 4.91 -1.90
CA LEU A 130 8.08 4.16 -1.66
C LEU A 130 8.88 4.67 -0.44
N ASN A 131 8.18 4.89 0.68
CA ASN A 131 8.68 5.65 1.82
C ASN A 131 9.18 4.78 2.98
N LEU A 132 9.01 3.45 2.96
CA LEU A 132 9.22 2.59 4.14
C LEU A 132 10.64 2.64 4.73
N TYR A 133 11.68 2.80 3.89
CA TYR A 133 13.06 2.90 4.37
C TYR A 133 13.57 4.34 4.46
N ASP A 134 12.94 5.26 3.72
CA ASP A 134 13.29 6.66 3.71
C ASP A 134 12.06 7.54 3.50
N ILE A 135 11.71 8.30 4.54
CA ILE A 135 10.58 9.25 4.52
C ILE A 135 10.72 10.29 3.39
N SER A 136 11.96 10.62 3.03
CA SER A 136 12.29 11.67 2.07
C SER A 136 12.42 11.17 0.64
N ASN A 137 12.17 9.88 0.38
CA ASN A 137 12.22 9.31 -0.97
C ASN A 137 11.38 10.12 -1.96
N GLU A 138 11.98 10.56 -3.05
CA GLU A 138 11.36 11.46 -4.01
C GLU A 138 10.71 10.74 -5.21
N LEU A 139 10.76 9.42 -5.28
CA LEU A 139 10.14 8.66 -6.36
C LEU A 139 8.61 8.79 -6.28
N ASN A 140 8.03 9.30 -7.37
CA ASN A 140 6.58 9.39 -7.50
C ASN A 140 6.02 8.03 -7.92
N THR A 141 4.92 7.62 -7.28
CA THR A 141 4.12 6.46 -7.69
C THR A 141 2.68 6.92 -7.97
N PRO A 142 1.94 6.21 -8.85
CA PRO A 142 0.56 6.57 -9.16
C PRO A 142 -0.35 6.46 -7.93
N VAL A 143 -1.28 7.40 -7.79
CA VAL A 143 -2.42 7.28 -6.88
C VAL A 143 -3.50 6.49 -7.59
N LEU A 144 -4.00 5.45 -6.94
CA LEU A 144 -4.97 4.53 -7.51
C LEU A 144 -6.35 4.74 -6.88
N GLY A 145 -7.39 4.55 -7.69
CA GLY A 145 -8.79 4.62 -7.28
C GLY A 145 -9.58 3.41 -7.79
N GLY A 146 -10.55 2.96 -7.01
CA GLY A 146 -11.46 1.88 -7.38
C GLY A 146 -12.73 1.89 -6.53
N ASP A 147 -13.80 1.22 -6.99
CA ASP A 147 -15.03 1.05 -6.20
C ASP A 147 -14.67 0.45 -4.83
N ILE A 148 -15.10 1.08 -3.74
CA ILE A 148 -14.78 0.65 -2.37
C ILE A 148 -15.36 -0.74 -2.04
N THR A 149 -16.33 -1.21 -2.80
CA THR A 149 -16.91 -2.56 -2.68
C THR A 149 -16.28 -3.57 -3.65
N GLY A 150 -15.44 -3.10 -4.56
CA GLY A 150 -14.75 -3.91 -5.56
C GLY A 150 -13.37 -4.40 -5.11
N THR A 151 -12.67 -5.05 -6.05
CA THR A 151 -11.30 -5.58 -5.89
C THR A 151 -10.40 -5.17 -7.05
N THR A 152 -10.67 -4.02 -7.65
CA THR A 152 -9.86 -3.45 -8.74
C THR A 152 -9.53 -2.01 -8.41
N ALA A 153 -8.31 -1.57 -8.73
CA ALA A 153 -7.96 -0.15 -8.68
C ALA A 153 -7.00 0.21 -9.82
N ALA A 154 -7.16 1.44 -10.33
CA ALA A 154 -6.39 1.96 -11.45
C ALA A 154 -5.93 3.39 -11.19
N PRO A 155 -4.90 3.89 -11.90
CA PRO A 155 -4.43 5.26 -11.73
C PRO A 155 -5.56 6.26 -11.95
N ILE A 156 -5.74 7.19 -11.01
CA ILE A 156 -6.72 8.27 -11.13
C ILE A 156 -6.23 9.34 -12.10
N GLY A 157 -7.17 10.06 -12.72
CA GLY A 157 -6.86 11.08 -13.73
C GLY A 157 -6.51 10.50 -15.11
N VAL A 158 -6.69 9.19 -15.30
CA VAL A 158 -6.60 8.52 -16.60
C VAL A 158 -8.01 8.15 -17.06
N PHE A 159 -8.39 8.60 -18.26
CA PHE A 159 -9.72 8.30 -18.81
C PHE A 159 -9.66 8.20 -20.32
N THR A 160 -10.66 7.54 -20.92
CA THR A 160 -10.79 7.41 -22.36
C THR A 160 -11.91 8.28 -22.92
N ALA A 161 -11.76 8.73 -24.16
CA ALA A 161 -12.84 9.32 -24.94
C ALA A 161 -12.66 8.96 -26.42
N THR A 162 -13.77 8.83 -27.14
CA THR A 162 -13.76 8.59 -28.58
C THR A 162 -13.91 9.90 -29.34
N GLY A 163 -13.29 9.99 -30.51
CA GLY A 163 -13.42 11.16 -31.38
C GLY A 163 -12.89 10.93 -32.79
N SER A 164 -13.35 11.78 -33.70
CA SER A 164 -12.93 11.73 -35.10
C SER A 164 -11.56 12.35 -35.30
N VAL A 165 -10.69 11.65 -36.04
CA VAL A 165 -9.39 12.10 -36.56
C VAL A 165 -9.47 12.34 -38.05
N ASP A 166 -8.68 13.26 -38.59
CA ASP A 166 -8.61 13.57 -40.03
C ASP A 166 -7.18 13.77 -40.56
N GLY A 167 -6.18 13.21 -39.87
CA GLY A 167 -4.76 13.39 -40.22
C GLY A 167 -4.18 14.73 -39.77
N THR A 168 -4.93 15.53 -38.98
CA THR A 168 -4.47 16.82 -38.46
C THR A 168 -4.23 16.79 -36.95
N THR A 169 -3.72 17.89 -36.41
CA THR A 169 -3.57 18.10 -34.95
C THR A 169 -4.90 18.34 -34.25
N THR A 170 -6.00 18.47 -34.97
CA THR A 170 -7.32 18.75 -34.37
C THR A 170 -8.16 17.49 -34.38
N ILE A 171 -8.67 17.12 -33.21
CA ILE A 171 -9.62 16.02 -33.05
C ILE A 171 -10.97 16.58 -32.58
N ILE A 172 -12.04 15.88 -32.91
CA ILE A 172 -13.39 16.22 -32.46
C ILE A 172 -13.91 15.03 -31.65
N LEU A 173 -14.02 15.21 -30.34
CA LEU A 173 -14.58 14.18 -29.46
C LEU A 173 -16.08 14.00 -29.71
N ASP A 174 -16.59 12.78 -29.52
CA ASP A 174 -18.00 12.45 -29.72
C ASP A 174 -18.94 13.23 -28.77
N ALA A 175 -18.41 13.66 -27.63
CA ALA A 175 -19.07 14.54 -26.68
C ALA A 175 -18.09 15.54 -26.05
N THR A 176 -18.63 16.64 -25.51
CA THR A 176 -17.84 17.57 -24.69
C THR A 176 -17.34 16.85 -23.44
N ASN A 177 -16.03 16.88 -23.19
CA ASN A 177 -15.43 16.24 -22.04
C ASN A 177 -14.66 17.27 -21.19
N PHE A 178 -15.20 17.59 -20.01
CA PHE A 178 -14.62 18.57 -19.09
C PHE A 178 -13.34 18.08 -18.41
N LEU A 179 -13.05 16.77 -18.51
CA LEU A 179 -11.81 16.19 -18.00
C LEU A 179 -10.61 16.50 -18.90
N VAL A 180 -10.85 16.95 -20.14
CA VAL A 180 -9.79 17.25 -21.11
C VAL A 180 -9.27 18.67 -20.90
N GLY A 181 -7.96 18.79 -20.68
CA GLY A 181 -7.26 20.03 -20.39
C GLY A 181 -5.91 20.11 -21.10
N ALA A 182 -5.38 21.32 -21.28
CA ALA A 182 -4.06 21.53 -21.88
C ALA A 182 -2.95 20.87 -21.02
N GLY A 183 -1.96 20.28 -21.68
CA GLY A 183 -0.81 19.61 -21.07
C GLY A 183 -0.99 18.10 -20.84
N GLN A 184 -2.19 17.55 -21.02
CA GLN A 184 -2.43 16.11 -20.86
C GLN A 184 -1.75 15.29 -21.96
N LEU A 185 -1.14 14.16 -21.58
CA LEU A 185 -0.62 13.20 -22.54
C LEU A 185 -1.78 12.45 -23.18
N VAL A 186 -1.72 12.24 -24.49
CA VAL A 186 -2.72 11.52 -25.26
C VAL A 186 -2.08 10.32 -25.94
N THR A 187 -2.72 9.17 -25.79
CA THR A 187 -2.34 7.91 -26.46
C THR A 187 -3.58 7.30 -27.12
N GLY A 188 -3.38 6.36 -28.05
CA GLY A 188 -4.45 5.74 -28.81
C GLY A 188 -3.93 5.19 -30.13
N ASN A 189 -4.78 4.44 -30.84
CA ASN A 189 -4.40 3.95 -32.17
C ASN A 189 -4.17 5.12 -33.14
N GLY A 190 -3.08 5.11 -33.90
CA GLY A 190 -2.73 6.20 -34.82
C GLY A 190 -2.28 7.50 -34.14
N VAL A 191 -2.22 7.56 -32.80
CA VAL A 191 -1.70 8.72 -32.04
C VAL A 191 -0.18 8.58 -31.91
N PRO A 192 0.61 9.54 -32.44
CA PRO A 192 2.07 9.50 -32.28
C PRO A 192 2.49 9.56 -30.81
N ALA A 193 3.63 8.94 -30.48
CA ALA A 193 4.21 9.04 -29.14
C ALA A 193 4.48 10.51 -28.76
N ASN A 194 4.39 10.83 -27.47
CA ASN A 194 4.57 12.19 -26.94
C ASN A 194 3.60 13.23 -27.53
N THR A 195 2.34 12.84 -27.75
CA THR A 195 1.28 13.75 -28.17
C THR A 195 0.57 14.33 -26.95
N TYR A 196 0.47 15.67 -26.87
CA TYR A 196 -0.15 16.37 -25.75
C TYR A 196 -1.30 17.26 -26.19
N VAL A 197 -2.26 17.50 -25.29
CA VAL A 197 -3.30 18.50 -25.50
C VAL A 197 -2.70 19.90 -25.44
N VAL A 198 -2.93 20.72 -26.46
CA VAL A 198 -2.50 22.12 -26.54
C VAL A 198 -3.60 23.04 -26.01
N SER A 199 -4.84 22.84 -26.44
CA SER A 199 -5.99 23.67 -26.07
C SER A 199 -7.32 23.02 -26.41
N ILE A 200 -8.40 23.51 -25.78
CA ILE A 200 -9.79 23.23 -26.17
C ILE A 200 -10.38 24.51 -26.76
N THR A 201 -10.74 24.49 -28.05
CA THR A 201 -11.13 25.71 -28.80
C THR A 201 -12.65 25.91 -28.81
N SER A 202 -13.42 24.82 -28.73
CA SER A 202 -14.89 24.85 -28.59
C SER A 202 -15.45 23.49 -28.18
N GLY A 203 -16.10 23.38 -27.02
CA GLY A 203 -16.86 22.20 -26.59
C GLY A 203 -16.08 20.89 -26.60
N ASN A 204 -16.12 20.17 -27.74
CA ASN A 204 -15.53 18.86 -27.98
C ASN A 204 -14.32 18.88 -28.94
N THR A 205 -13.90 20.05 -29.42
CA THR A 205 -12.73 20.19 -30.31
C THR A 205 -11.45 20.36 -29.50
N VAL A 206 -10.53 19.41 -29.65
CA VAL A 206 -9.25 19.36 -28.93
C VAL A 206 -8.11 19.52 -29.93
N VAL A 207 -7.17 20.41 -29.62
CA VAL A 207 -5.95 20.60 -30.41
C VAL A 207 -4.81 19.87 -29.72
N LEU A 208 -4.08 19.06 -30.48
CA LEU A 208 -2.94 18.25 -30.03
C LEU A 208 -1.62 18.80 -30.58
N THR A 209 -0.50 18.35 -30.01
CA THR A 209 0.84 18.75 -30.47
C THR A 209 1.24 18.11 -31.79
N ASN A 210 0.75 16.91 -32.08
CA ASN A 210 1.08 16.12 -33.26
C ASN A 210 -0.20 15.73 -34.01
N PRO A 211 -0.14 15.61 -35.36
CA PRO A 211 -1.27 15.12 -36.13
C PRO A 211 -1.56 13.66 -35.78
N VAL A 212 -2.85 13.33 -35.67
CA VAL A 212 -3.29 11.95 -35.45
C VAL A 212 -3.66 11.36 -36.80
N GLY A 213 -2.98 10.28 -37.16
CA GLY A 213 -3.12 9.69 -38.48
C GLY A 213 -4.48 9.04 -38.68
N ALA A 214 -4.84 8.83 -39.95
CA ALA A 214 -6.12 8.26 -40.36
C ALA A 214 -5.96 7.40 -41.64
N PRO A 215 -6.99 6.64 -42.06
CA PRO A 215 -6.91 5.79 -43.23
C PRO A 215 -6.72 6.57 -44.54
N ILE A 216 -5.92 6.02 -45.45
CA ILE A 216 -5.62 6.64 -46.75
C ILE A 216 -6.87 6.65 -47.63
N VAL A 217 -7.13 7.76 -48.34
CA VAL A 217 -8.19 7.84 -49.36
C VAL A 217 -7.62 7.92 -50.76
N SER A 218 -6.54 8.68 -50.94
CA SER A 218 -5.90 8.80 -52.26
C SER A 218 -4.40 9.04 -52.13
N THR A 219 -3.69 8.63 -53.17
CA THR A 219 -2.23 8.69 -53.26
C THR A 219 -1.79 9.22 -54.62
N ASN A 220 -0.54 9.67 -54.71
CA ASN A 220 0.08 10.12 -55.95
C ASN A 220 1.47 9.50 -56.11
N ILE A 221 1.77 8.96 -57.29
CA ILE A 221 3.11 8.46 -57.59
C ILE A 221 4.02 9.67 -57.79
N THR A 222 4.90 9.94 -56.83
CA THR A 222 5.88 11.04 -56.90
C THR A 222 7.16 10.58 -57.58
N ASN A 223 7.50 9.30 -57.45
CA ASN A 223 8.56 8.66 -58.20
C ASN A 223 8.12 7.26 -58.64
N PRO A 224 7.93 7.01 -59.95
CA PRO A 224 7.54 5.68 -60.41
C PRO A 224 8.70 4.66 -60.30
N GLY A 225 9.89 5.12 -59.92
CA GLY A 225 11.12 4.33 -59.83
C GLY A 225 11.59 3.79 -61.17
N SER A 226 12.55 2.87 -61.15
CA SER A 226 13.10 2.28 -62.38
C SER A 226 13.65 0.86 -62.17
N GLY A 227 13.62 0.06 -63.23
CA GLY A 227 14.21 -1.28 -63.29
C GLY A 227 13.30 -2.40 -62.78
N TYR A 228 12.08 -2.09 -62.33
CA TYR A 228 11.15 -3.11 -61.83
C TYR A 228 10.74 -4.10 -62.92
N THR A 229 10.40 -5.33 -62.53
CA THR A 229 9.90 -6.31 -63.50
C THR A 229 8.46 -5.96 -63.91
N ASP A 230 8.15 -5.96 -65.21
CA ASP A 230 6.80 -5.68 -65.69
C ASP A 230 5.80 -6.74 -65.20
N GLY A 231 4.63 -6.29 -64.75
CA GLY A 231 3.60 -7.18 -64.19
C GLY A 231 2.58 -6.44 -63.32
N THR A 232 1.59 -7.19 -62.85
CA THR A 232 0.62 -6.73 -61.85
C THR A 232 0.90 -7.47 -60.54
N TYR A 233 1.22 -6.71 -59.51
CA TYR A 233 1.51 -7.17 -58.15
C TYR A 233 0.28 -6.92 -57.30
N THR A 234 -0.44 -7.98 -56.94
CA THR A 234 -1.64 -7.91 -56.11
C THR A 234 -1.28 -8.09 -54.64
N LEU A 235 -1.95 -7.36 -53.75
CA LEU A 235 -1.72 -7.42 -52.30
C LEU A 235 -0.30 -7.02 -51.88
N GLU A 236 0.28 -6.04 -52.57
CA GLU A 236 1.60 -5.51 -52.25
C GLU A 236 1.50 -4.62 -51.00
N ALA A 237 2.23 -4.98 -49.94
CA ALA A 237 2.26 -4.18 -48.72
C ALA A 237 3.04 -2.88 -48.97
N LEU A 238 2.44 -1.77 -48.56
CA LEU A 238 3.10 -0.47 -48.58
C LEU A 238 3.77 -0.23 -47.22
N SER A 239 4.96 0.35 -47.24
CA SER A 239 5.72 0.68 -46.02
C SER A 239 6.26 2.11 -46.08
N GLY A 240 6.52 2.72 -44.93
CA GLY A 240 6.89 4.14 -44.84
C GLY A 240 5.74 4.99 -44.30
N GLY A 241 5.96 6.30 -44.17
CA GLY A 241 5.01 7.22 -43.53
C GLY A 241 4.87 7.00 -42.02
N THR A 242 3.81 7.58 -41.44
CA THR A 242 3.49 7.42 -40.01
C THR A 242 2.53 6.27 -39.72
N GLY A 243 1.83 5.76 -40.74
CA GLY A 243 0.81 4.72 -40.61
C GLY A 243 1.32 3.30 -40.85
N THR A 244 0.41 2.34 -40.74
CA THR A 244 0.66 0.92 -41.03
C THR A 244 -0.51 0.25 -41.74
N GLY A 245 -0.30 -0.94 -42.30
CA GLY A 245 -1.39 -1.77 -42.85
C GLY A 245 -1.93 -1.37 -44.23
N ALA A 246 -1.31 -0.42 -44.93
CA ALA A 246 -1.74 -0.08 -46.29
C ALA A 246 -1.27 -1.15 -47.29
N VAL A 247 -2.17 -1.60 -48.16
CA VAL A 247 -1.91 -2.64 -49.15
C VAL A 247 -2.46 -2.19 -50.49
N ALA A 248 -1.73 -2.41 -51.58
CA ALA A 248 -2.14 -1.98 -52.91
C ALA A 248 -1.98 -3.07 -53.97
N THR A 249 -2.73 -2.93 -55.06
CA THR A 249 -2.43 -3.56 -56.34
C THR A 249 -1.60 -2.60 -57.17
N ILE A 250 -0.39 -3.00 -57.53
CA ILE A 250 0.60 -2.18 -58.27
C ILE A 250 0.81 -2.75 -59.67
N THR A 251 0.80 -1.90 -60.71
CA THR A 251 1.12 -2.32 -62.07
C THR A 251 2.40 -1.65 -62.54
N VAL A 252 3.36 -2.48 -62.96
CA VAL A 252 4.64 -2.07 -63.55
C VAL A 252 4.59 -2.33 -65.05
N ALA A 253 4.94 -1.32 -65.86
CA ALA A 253 5.06 -1.46 -67.31
C ALA A 253 6.22 -0.61 -67.82
N GLY A 254 7.07 -1.16 -68.69
CA GLY A 254 8.28 -0.49 -69.16
C GLY A 254 9.33 -0.26 -68.06
N GLY A 255 9.32 -1.08 -67.02
CA GLY A 255 10.26 -1.02 -65.90
C GLY A 255 9.97 0.04 -64.83
N ILE A 256 8.81 0.70 -64.90
CA ILE A 256 8.38 1.75 -63.97
C ILE A 256 6.97 1.47 -63.44
N VAL A 257 6.65 1.94 -62.23
CA VAL A 257 5.30 1.84 -61.67
C VAL A 257 4.38 2.81 -62.39
N THR A 258 3.26 2.30 -62.93
CA THR A 258 2.31 3.08 -63.73
C THR A 258 0.99 3.33 -63.01
N THR A 259 0.54 2.39 -62.18
CA THR A 259 -0.68 2.53 -61.39
C THR A 259 -0.54 1.88 -60.02
N VAL A 260 -1.17 2.49 -59.02
CA VAL A 260 -1.31 1.96 -57.67
C VAL A 260 -2.78 2.09 -57.29
N VAL A 261 -3.41 0.99 -56.90
CA VAL A 261 -4.80 0.97 -56.43
C VAL A 261 -4.80 0.39 -55.03
N LEU A 262 -5.21 1.16 -54.03
CA LEU A 262 -5.31 0.68 -52.66
C LEU A 262 -6.35 -0.45 -52.57
N THR A 263 -5.94 -1.55 -51.97
CA THR A 263 -6.78 -2.72 -51.64
C THR A 263 -7.14 -2.69 -50.15
N ASP A 264 -6.21 -2.21 -49.31
CA ASP A 264 -6.43 -1.82 -47.93
C ASP A 264 -5.84 -0.42 -47.74
N ASN A 265 -6.59 0.46 -47.09
CA ASN A 265 -6.21 1.85 -46.88
C ASN A 265 -5.27 2.02 -45.68
N GLY A 266 -5.12 0.98 -44.86
CA GLY A 266 -4.37 1.03 -43.60
C GLY A 266 -4.92 2.08 -42.64
N ASP A 267 -4.15 2.39 -41.60
CA ASP A 267 -4.51 3.40 -40.60
C ASP A 267 -3.26 4.15 -40.10
N GLY A 268 -3.47 5.33 -39.49
CA GLY A 268 -2.38 6.12 -38.90
C GLY A 268 -1.55 6.95 -39.88
N TYR A 269 -1.99 7.12 -41.13
CA TYR A 269 -1.27 7.94 -42.12
C TYR A 269 -1.66 9.42 -42.03
N ILE A 270 -0.72 10.30 -42.41
CA ILE A 270 -0.97 11.74 -42.54
C ILE A 270 -0.73 12.20 -43.99
N VAL A 271 -1.32 13.34 -44.36
CA VAL A 271 -1.11 13.92 -45.69
C VAL A 271 0.37 14.29 -45.87
N GLY A 272 0.96 13.84 -46.97
CA GLY A 272 2.38 14.01 -47.29
C GLY A 272 3.28 12.83 -46.90
N ASP A 273 2.73 11.79 -46.27
CA ASP A 273 3.49 10.55 -46.00
C ASP A 273 4.01 9.93 -47.30
N LEU A 274 5.28 9.52 -47.29
CA LEU A 274 5.93 8.83 -48.40
C LEU A 274 5.99 7.32 -48.13
N LEU A 275 5.36 6.56 -49.02
CA LEU A 275 5.25 5.12 -48.98
C LEU A 275 6.10 4.48 -50.09
N GLN A 276 6.62 3.31 -49.81
CA GLN A 276 7.35 2.43 -50.71
C GLN A 276 6.66 1.08 -50.78
N ALA A 277 7.02 0.27 -51.77
CA ALA A 277 6.51 -1.08 -51.97
C ALA A 277 7.69 -2.07 -51.98
N PRO A 278 8.17 -2.50 -50.81
CA PRO A 278 9.41 -3.26 -50.67
C PRO A 278 9.38 -4.67 -51.30
N GLY A 279 8.20 -5.24 -51.57
CA GLY A 279 8.05 -6.52 -52.27
C GLY A 279 8.13 -6.41 -53.79
N LEU A 280 8.16 -5.19 -54.36
CA LEU A 280 8.48 -5.01 -55.77
C LEU A 280 9.93 -5.42 -56.06
N THR A 281 10.12 -6.40 -56.93
CA THR A 281 11.44 -6.97 -57.25
C THR A 281 12.03 -6.42 -58.56
N GLY A 282 13.35 -6.33 -58.62
CA GLY A 282 14.11 -5.98 -59.82
C GLY A 282 14.45 -4.49 -59.98
N GLY A 283 13.76 -3.58 -59.30
CA GLY A 283 13.94 -2.14 -59.43
C GLY A 283 14.21 -1.41 -58.11
N THR A 284 14.38 -0.10 -58.19
CA THR A 284 14.58 0.80 -57.03
C THR A 284 13.93 2.16 -57.24
N GLY A 285 13.67 2.87 -56.13
CA GLY A 285 13.30 4.28 -56.14
C GLY A 285 11.80 4.58 -56.32
N PHE A 286 10.91 3.60 -56.21
CA PHE A 286 9.48 3.88 -56.17
C PHE A 286 9.09 4.64 -54.89
N GLU A 287 8.37 5.76 -55.05
CA GLU A 287 7.79 6.57 -53.96
C GLU A 287 6.34 6.95 -54.29
N LEU A 288 5.48 6.81 -53.30
CA LEU A 288 4.06 7.10 -53.35
C LEU A 288 3.69 8.05 -52.21
N GLU A 289 3.13 9.21 -52.52
CA GLU A 289 2.71 10.20 -51.53
C GLU A 289 1.24 10.02 -51.16
N VAL A 290 0.91 10.10 -49.86
CA VAL A 290 -0.47 10.17 -49.35
C VAL A 290 -1.03 11.57 -49.60
N LEU A 291 -2.05 11.70 -50.44
CA LEU A 291 -2.66 12.99 -50.79
C LEU A 291 -3.79 13.39 -49.84
N THR A 292 -4.63 12.43 -49.47
CA THR A 292 -5.82 12.66 -48.65
C THR A 292 -6.07 11.46 -47.76
N VAL A 293 -6.55 11.71 -46.54
CA VAL A 293 -7.01 10.70 -45.60
C VAL A 293 -8.50 10.89 -45.29
N SER A 294 -9.18 9.85 -44.82
CA SER A 294 -10.60 9.92 -44.43
C SER A 294 -10.73 10.14 -42.93
N ALA A 295 -11.82 10.76 -42.50
CA ALA A 295 -12.14 10.80 -41.09
C ALA A 295 -12.38 9.38 -40.54
N SER A 296 -11.79 9.07 -39.39
CA SER A 296 -11.98 7.80 -38.66
C SER A 296 -12.25 8.08 -37.19
N ASN A 297 -12.98 7.19 -36.51
CA ASN A 297 -13.21 7.33 -35.07
C ASN A 297 -12.15 6.55 -34.30
N VAL A 298 -11.48 7.19 -33.35
CA VAL A 298 -10.39 6.62 -32.56
C VAL A 298 -10.72 6.75 -31.07
N THR A 299 -10.41 5.72 -30.30
CA THR A 299 -10.41 5.80 -28.83
C THR A 299 -9.09 6.40 -28.36
N PHE A 300 -9.18 7.55 -27.72
CA PHE A 300 -8.07 8.23 -27.07
C PHE A 300 -8.05 7.92 -25.59
N THR A 301 -6.87 7.75 -25.04
CA THR A 301 -6.61 7.76 -23.59
C THR A 301 -5.93 9.08 -23.25
N PHE A 302 -6.60 9.86 -22.40
CA PHE A 302 -6.07 11.09 -21.83
C PHE A 302 -5.50 10.76 -20.45
N ASP A 303 -4.23 11.12 -20.25
CA ASP A 303 -3.50 10.85 -19.02
C ASP A 303 -3.10 12.17 -18.36
N ASN A 304 -3.74 12.45 -17.22
CA ASN A 304 -3.37 13.54 -16.32
C ASN A 304 -2.42 13.07 -15.19
N GLN A 305 -1.79 11.90 -15.39
CA GLN A 305 -1.13 11.03 -14.43
C GLN A 305 -0.90 11.63 -13.05
N ILE A 306 -1.76 11.22 -12.11
CA ILE A 306 -1.65 11.67 -10.73
C ILE A 306 -0.67 10.78 -10.00
N SER A 307 0.62 11.14 -10.10
CA SER A 307 1.72 10.47 -9.42
C SER A 307 2.39 11.41 -8.42
N VAL A 308 2.55 10.94 -7.18
CA VAL A 308 3.17 11.70 -6.08
C VAL A 308 4.06 10.80 -5.23
N SER A 309 4.88 11.38 -4.35
CA SER A 309 5.77 10.64 -3.45
C SER A 309 5.30 10.66 -1.99
N GLY A 310 4.40 11.57 -1.63
CA GLY A 310 3.98 11.84 -0.26
C GLY A 310 2.78 10.99 0.15
N GLY A 311 1.63 11.26 -0.47
CA GLY A 311 0.38 10.70 0.00
C GLY A 311 -0.88 11.23 -0.65
N VAL A 312 -2.00 10.74 -0.15
CA VAL A 312 -3.36 11.15 -0.51
C VAL A 312 -4.16 11.45 0.76
N VAL A 313 -5.11 12.38 0.69
CA VAL A 313 -6.10 12.67 1.74
C VAL A 313 -7.35 13.27 1.11
N VAL A 314 -8.53 12.94 1.63
CA VAL A 314 -9.80 13.51 1.19
C VAL A 314 -10.21 14.64 2.13
N LEU A 315 -10.34 15.83 1.58
CA LEU A 315 -10.99 16.99 2.18
C LEU A 315 -12.33 17.20 1.47
N HIS A 316 -13.30 16.34 1.79
CA HIS A 316 -14.55 16.22 1.04
C HIS A 316 -15.19 17.58 0.66
N PRO A 317 -15.57 17.80 -0.62
CA PRO A 317 -15.58 16.85 -1.75
C PRO A 317 -14.33 16.96 -2.63
N TYR A 318 -13.14 17.12 -2.05
CA TYR A 318 -11.89 17.22 -2.79
C TYR A 318 -10.91 16.14 -2.34
N THR A 319 -10.30 15.46 -3.30
CA THR A 319 -9.12 14.64 -3.11
C THR A 319 -7.87 15.50 -3.26
N PHE A 320 -7.02 15.44 -2.24
CA PHE A 320 -5.72 16.07 -2.20
C PHE A 320 -4.63 15.04 -2.32
N VAL A 321 -3.65 15.30 -3.20
CA VAL A 321 -2.42 14.52 -3.30
C VAL A 321 -1.23 15.43 -3.02
N TYR A 322 -0.17 14.87 -2.44
CA TYR A 322 0.95 15.66 -1.97
C TYR A 322 2.27 14.90 -2.07
N GLY A 323 3.38 15.64 -2.16
CA GLY A 323 4.69 15.03 -2.38
C GLY A 323 5.86 16.00 -2.29
N ASN A 324 6.83 15.82 -3.18
CA ASN A 324 8.12 16.53 -3.14
C ASN A 324 7.98 18.04 -3.24
N ASN A 325 8.98 18.76 -2.72
CA ASN A 325 9.09 20.21 -2.85
C ASN A 325 7.82 20.95 -2.35
N GLY A 326 7.17 20.43 -1.32
CA GLY A 326 5.93 20.99 -0.78
C GLY A 326 4.74 20.92 -1.73
N LEU A 327 4.74 20.03 -2.71
CA LEU A 327 3.66 19.89 -3.67
C LEU A 327 2.36 19.49 -2.96
N ILE A 328 1.30 20.25 -3.23
CA ILE A 328 -0.09 19.91 -2.95
C ILE A 328 -0.88 20.12 -4.24
N LYS A 329 -1.62 19.10 -4.67
CA LYS A 329 -2.61 19.19 -5.75
C LYS A 329 -3.99 18.77 -5.25
N ASN A 330 -5.04 19.29 -5.87
CA ASN A 330 -6.41 18.80 -5.69
C ASN A 330 -7.15 18.68 -7.02
N ASN A 331 -8.08 17.73 -7.07
CA ASN A 331 -9.05 17.59 -8.14
C ASN A 331 -10.18 18.63 -8.01
N SER A 332 -11.09 18.61 -8.97
CA SER A 332 -12.37 19.30 -8.98
C SER A 332 -13.34 18.66 -7.99
N ALA A 333 -14.30 19.45 -7.48
CA ALA A 333 -15.25 18.99 -6.48
C ALA A 333 -16.02 17.74 -6.94
N GLY A 334 -15.83 16.64 -6.21
CA GLY A 334 -16.57 15.39 -6.36
C GLY A 334 -16.30 14.64 -7.65
N ASN A 335 -15.25 14.97 -8.41
CA ASN A 335 -14.85 14.22 -9.61
C ASN A 335 -13.37 13.84 -9.55
N LEU A 336 -13.08 12.57 -9.29
CA LEU A 336 -11.71 12.06 -9.09
C LEU A 336 -10.81 12.10 -10.33
N ASN A 337 -11.38 12.22 -11.52
CA ASN A 337 -10.63 12.27 -12.77
C ASN A 337 -10.49 13.70 -13.32
N ASP A 338 -11.16 14.68 -12.72
CA ASP A 338 -11.11 16.08 -13.15
C ASP A 338 -10.04 16.83 -12.36
N TRP A 339 -8.89 17.05 -12.98
CA TRP A 339 -7.74 17.77 -12.40
C TRP A 339 -7.38 19.03 -13.19
N VAL A 340 -8.28 19.46 -14.08
CA VAL A 340 -8.05 20.55 -15.03
C VAL A 340 -9.12 21.64 -14.92
N SER A 341 -10.23 21.38 -14.22
CA SER A 341 -11.27 22.36 -13.91
C SER A 341 -10.78 23.52 -13.05
N ALA A 342 -11.58 24.59 -13.03
CA ALA A 342 -11.20 25.87 -12.43
C ALA A 342 -10.89 25.83 -10.92
N ASP A 343 -11.48 24.89 -10.18
CA ASP A 343 -11.24 24.69 -8.74
C ASP A 343 -10.19 23.60 -8.43
N SER A 344 -9.71 22.89 -9.46
CA SER A 344 -8.48 22.10 -9.37
C SER A 344 -7.28 23.03 -9.18
N ASN A 345 -6.29 22.60 -8.43
CA ASN A 345 -5.10 23.42 -8.18
C ASN A 345 -3.85 22.56 -8.01
N GLU A 346 -2.71 23.17 -8.29
CA GLU A 346 -1.39 22.62 -8.05
C GLU A 346 -0.48 23.74 -7.53
N THR A 347 0.16 23.52 -6.39
CA THR A 347 1.06 24.51 -5.79
C THR A 347 2.11 23.87 -4.91
N ASN A 348 3.25 24.55 -4.77
CA ASN A 348 4.32 24.19 -3.86
C ASN A 348 4.25 25.11 -2.63
N VAL A 349 3.92 24.56 -1.46
CA VAL A 349 3.60 25.33 -0.24
C VAL A 349 4.71 25.28 0.81
N ALA A 350 5.68 24.38 0.62
CA ALA A 350 6.83 24.17 1.50
C ALA A 350 8.07 23.86 0.66
N SER A 351 9.26 23.93 1.25
CA SER A 351 10.50 23.57 0.55
C SER A 351 10.79 22.07 0.61
N THR A 352 10.26 21.39 1.62
CA THR A 352 10.48 19.95 1.83
C THR A 352 9.26 19.12 1.43
N LYS A 353 9.46 17.82 1.26
CA LYS A 353 8.39 16.87 0.94
C LYS A 353 7.28 16.88 2.01
N ILE A 354 6.02 16.84 1.56
CA ILE A 354 4.85 16.61 2.41
C ILE A 354 4.60 15.11 2.50
N VAL A 355 4.38 14.61 3.72
CA VAL A 355 4.39 13.18 4.01
C VAL A 355 3.10 12.68 4.67
N LYS A 356 2.28 13.60 5.18
CA LYS A 356 0.97 13.27 5.76
C LYS A 356 0.02 14.45 5.63
N GLY A 357 -1.22 14.17 5.25
CA GLY A 357 -2.37 15.07 5.33
C GLY A 357 -3.44 14.47 6.24
N LEU A 358 -4.14 15.31 7.01
CA LEU A 358 -5.35 14.92 7.74
C LEU A 358 -6.41 16.02 7.65
N PRO A 359 -7.70 15.66 7.55
CA PRO A 359 -8.78 16.63 7.52
C PRO A 359 -8.90 17.36 8.87
N VAL A 360 -9.25 18.64 8.81
CA VAL A 360 -9.67 19.47 9.95
C VAL A 360 -11.17 19.64 9.87
N ARG A 361 -11.83 19.79 11.03
CA ARG A 361 -13.27 20.05 11.12
C ARG A 361 -13.64 21.38 10.42
N GLY A 362 -13.87 21.30 9.12
CA GLY A 362 -14.54 22.29 8.28
C GLY A 362 -15.97 21.83 8.00
N GLY A 363 -16.91 22.77 7.86
CA GLY A 363 -18.24 22.40 7.33
C GLY A 363 -18.13 21.99 5.86
N THR A 364 -19.19 21.40 5.29
CA THR A 364 -19.25 20.99 3.87
C THR A 364 -18.89 22.11 2.88
N ASN A 365 -19.09 23.37 3.27
CA ASN A 365 -18.79 24.55 2.45
C ASN A 365 -17.44 25.22 2.80
N ALA A 366 -16.65 24.63 3.69
CA ALA A 366 -15.36 25.15 4.12
C ALA A 366 -14.38 24.00 4.44
N PRO A 367 -14.09 23.09 3.48
CA PRO A 367 -13.12 22.03 3.69
C PRO A 367 -11.77 22.59 4.11
N SER A 368 -11.10 21.89 5.02
CA SER A 368 -9.79 22.29 5.53
C SER A 368 -9.00 21.08 5.98
N GLY A 369 -7.68 21.15 5.88
CA GLY A 369 -6.78 20.08 6.27
C GLY A 369 -5.47 20.62 6.85
N LEU A 370 -4.76 19.75 7.56
CA LEU A 370 -3.38 19.94 8.00
C LEU A 370 -2.47 19.03 7.21
N PHE A 371 -1.32 19.55 6.80
CA PHE A 371 -0.31 18.86 6.02
C PHE A 371 1.04 18.99 6.72
N TRP A 372 1.66 17.85 7.00
CA TRP A 372 2.98 17.76 7.62
C TRP A 372 4.03 17.60 6.52
N ALA A 373 4.88 18.61 6.40
CA ALA A 373 6.14 18.50 5.68
C ALA A 373 7.24 18.00 6.63
N LEU A 374 8.41 17.67 6.09
CA LEU A 374 9.54 17.20 6.90
C LEU A 374 9.99 18.24 7.95
N ASP A 375 9.77 19.53 7.68
CA ASP A 375 10.23 20.67 8.49
C ASP A 375 9.11 21.62 8.98
N SER A 376 7.86 21.41 8.56
CA SER A 376 6.80 22.39 8.75
C SER A 376 5.40 21.79 8.82
N LEU A 377 4.48 22.56 9.41
CA LEU A 377 3.05 22.25 9.46
C LEU A 377 2.29 23.32 8.68
N ILE A 378 1.51 22.90 7.69
CA ILE A 378 0.73 23.77 6.82
C ILE A 378 -0.75 23.50 7.04
N ARG A 379 -1.54 24.55 7.10
CA ARG A 379 -3.00 24.47 7.06
C ARG A 379 -3.49 24.88 5.67
N VAL A 380 -4.34 24.05 5.09
CA VAL A 380 -5.07 24.35 3.86
C VAL A 380 -6.51 24.64 4.24
N SER A 381 -7.06 25.76 3.78
CA SER A 381 -8.45 26.15 4.04
C SER A 381 -9.12 26.64 2.77
N TYR A 382 -10.33 26.19 2.52
CA TYR A 382 -11.17 26.68 1.43
C TYR A 382 -11.56 28.14 1.68
N ALA A 383 -11.10 29.04 0.81
CA ALA A 383 -11.32 30.49 0.91
C ALA A 383 -11.31 31.15 -0.49
N PRO A 384 -12.34 30.93 -1.34
CA PRO A 384 -12.41 31.47 -2.69
C PRO A 384 -12.24 32.99 -2.74
N THR A 385 -11.23 33.46 -3.46
CA THR A 385 -10.93 34.88 -3.63
C THR A 385 -10.68 35.19 -5.10
N THR A 386 -11.51 36.03 -5.70
CA THR A 386 -11.33 36.49 -7.09
C THR A 386 -10.49 37.76 -7.13
N VAL A 387 -9.39 37.71 -7.88
CA VAL A 387 -8.51 38.85 -8.13
C VAL A 387 -8.62 39.23 -9.60
N SER A 388 -8.92 40.49 -9.89
CA SER A 388 -8.91 41.03 -11.24
C SER A 388 -7.61 41.79 -11.50
N SER A 389 -6.87 41.42 -12.53
CA SER A 389 -5.70 42.16 -12.98
C SER A 389 -6.11 43.50 -13.62
N GLY A 390 -5.17 44.45 -13.72
CA GLY A 390 -5.39 45.72 -14.42
C GLY A 390 -5.72 45.59 -15.91
N SER A 391 -5.57 44.40 -16.50
CA SER A 391 -5.98 44.05 -17.87
C SER A 391 -7.42 43.52 -17.98
N GLY A 392 -8.18 43.45 -16.89
CA GLY A 392 -9.55 42.95 -16.86
C GLY A 392 -9.70 41.42 -16.75
N THR A 393 -8.60 40.68 -16.62
CA THR A 393 -8.62 39.22 -16.43
C THR A 393 -8.89 38.92 -14.97
N SER A 394 -9.90 38.09 -14.68
CA SER A 394 -10.24 37.67 -13.31
C SER A 394 -9.86 36.21 -13.08
N SER A 395 -9.13 35.93 -12.00
CA SER A 395 -8.77 34.58 -11.55
C SER A 395 -9.27 34.35 -10.14
N THR A 396 -9.86 33.19 -9.87
CA THR A 396 -10.31 32.79 -8.53
C THR A 396 -9.32 31.82 -7.92
N PHE A 397 -8.83 32.12 -6.72
CA PHE A 397 -8.03 31.21 -5.91
C PHE A 397 -8.93 30.57 -4.86
N TYR A 398 -9.06 29.24 -4.89
CA TYR A 398 -9.99 28.51 -4.02
C TYR A 398 -9.40 28.18 -2.65
N TRP A 399 -8.08 28.04 -2.57
CA TRP A 399 -7.39 27.54 -1.39
C TRP A 399 -6.44 28.58 -0.83
N ARG A 400 -6.45 28.69 0.51
CA ARG A 400 -5.45 29.42 1.28
C ARG A 400 -4.53 28.44 1.97
N TYR A 401 -3.23 28.70 1.87
CA TYR A 401 -2.16 27.92 2.47
C TYR A 401 -1.48 28.75 3.57
N ASP A 402 -1.65 28.36 4.82
CA ASP A 402 -1.04 29.02 5.98
C ASP A 402 0.04 28.10 6.57
N VAL A 403 1.31 28.53 6.55
CA VAL A 403 2.36 27.87 7.32
C VAL A 403 2.15 28.18 8.80
N ILE A 404 1.72 27.18 9.56
CA ILE A 404 1.42 27.28 10.99
C ILE A 404 2.72 27.26 11.82
N SER A 405 3.67 26.41 11.42
CA SER A 405 5.00 26.34 12.00
C SER A 405 6.00 26.00 10.90
N SER A 406 7.10 26.76 10.81
CA SER A 406 8.20 26.54 9.87
C SER A 406 9.39 25.80 10.49
N GLN A 407 9.27 25.39 11.75
CA GLN A 407 10.31 24.70 12.52
C GLN A 407 9.69 23.55 13.32
N SER A 408 8.97 22.68 12.61
CA SER A 408 8.42 21.43 13.14
C SER A 408 9.23 20.25 12.61
N SER A 409 9.06 19.08 13.20
CA SER A 409 9.63 17.84 12.70
C SER A 409 8.58 16.73 12.74
N ILE A 410 8.84 15.66 11.98
CA ILE A 410 8.00 14.46 11.95
C ILE A 410 8.89 13.21 11.88
N LEU A 411 8.65 12.28 12.81
CA LEU A 411 9.41 11.03 12.89
C LEU A 411 9.01 10.07 11.78
N SER A 412 7.70 9.87 11.62
CA SER A 412 7.09 8.95 10.67
C SER A 412 5.82 9.51 10.04
N SER A 413 5.53 9.15 8.78
CA SER A 413 4.30 9.58 8.09
C SER A 413 3.04 9.01 8.74
N GLN A 414 3.12 7.85 9.40
CA GLN A 414 1.98 7.18 10.06
C GLN A 414 1.86 7.47 11.57
N CYS A 415 2.73 8.31 12.15
CA CYS A 415 2.69 8.61 13.60
C CYS A 415 1.73 9.74 13.98
N VAL A 416 1.04 10.34 13.00
CA VAL A 416 0.10 11.45 13.21
C VAL A 416 -1.31 10.91 13.44
N ILE A 417 -1.96 11.33 14.52
CA ILE A 417 -3.33 10.93 14.85
C ILE A 417 -4.15 12.11 15.38
N GLU A 418 -5.41 12.17 14.98
CA GLU A 418 -6.40 13.11 15.52
C GLU A 418 -7.08 12.50 16.75
N TYR A 419 -7.30 13.30 17.80
CA TYR A 419 -8.12 12.97 18.94
C TYR A 419 -8.89 14.22 19.40
N ASP A 420 -10.22 14.19 19.25
CA ASP A 420 -11.16 15.25 19.63
C ASP A 420 -10.78 16.66 19.12
N GLY A 421 -10.33 16.75 17.87
CA GLY A 421 -9.93 17.97 17.18
C GLY A 421 -8.50 18.45 17.48
N ILE A 422 -7.74 17.70 18.28
CA ILE A 422 -6.31 17.93 18.55
C ILE A 422 -5.51 16.87 17.80
N TYR A 423 -4.42 17.28 17.16
CA TYR A 423 -3.56 16.39 16.39
C TYR A 423 -2.30 16.12 17.20
N TYR A 424 -1.91 14.86 17.30
CA TYR A 424 -0.75 14.41 18.06
C TYR A 424 0.21 13.67 17.14
N TRP A 425 1.51 13.90 17.28
CA TRP A 425 2.53 13.18 16.51
C TRP A 425 3.87 13.17 17.25
N ILE A 426 4.80 12.35 16.75
CA ILE A 426 6.16 12.28 17.24
C ILE A 426 7.05 13.09 16.29
N GLY A 427 7.78 14.08 16.82
CA GLY A 427 8.88 14.75 16.13
C GLY A 427 10.17 13.92 16.26
N VAL A 428 11.27 14.37 15.66
CA VAL A 428 12.54 13.63 15.74
C VAL A 428 13.19 13.66 17.13
N ASP A 429 12.75 14.56 18.00
CA ASP A 429 13.37 14.89 19.30
C ASP A 429 12.38 14.97 20.49
N ARG A 430 11.08 15.09 20.22
CA ARG A 430 10.03 15.26 21.23
C ARG A 430 8.64 14.91 20.72
N PHE A 431 7.68 14.84 21.63
CA PHE A 431 6.26 14.63 21.33
C PHE A 431 5.56 15.97 21.09
N LEU A 432 4.74 16.07 20.04
CA LEU A 432 4.14 17.31 19.58
C LEU A 432 2.61 17.17 19.47
N MET A 433 1.92 18.28 19.71
CA MET A 433 0.49 18.42 19.44
C MET A 433 0.17 19.73 18.73
N TYR A 434 -0.97 19.76 18.05
CA TYR A 434 -1.57 20.95 17.48
C TYR A 434 -3.02 21.08 17.95
N ASN A 435 -3.29 22.13 18.72
CA ASN A 435 -4.62 22.50 19.21
C ASN A 435 -5.01 23.94 18.79
N GLY A 436 -4.55 24.37 17.61
CA GLY A 436 -4.60 25.75 17.13
C GLY A 436 -3.22 26.42 17.11
N VAL A 437 -2.28 25.91 17.88
CA VAL A 437 -0.83 26.21 17.81
C VAL A 437 -0.05 24.92 18.03
N VAL A 438 1.16 24.85 17.46
CA VAL A 438 2.07 23.71 17.69
C VAL A 438 2.68 23.85 19.09
N LYS A 439 2.59 22.78 19.89
CA LYS A 439 3.15 22.71 21.25
C LYS A 439 3.77 21.34 21.50
N GLU A 440 4.78 21.34 22.35
CA GLU A 440 5.32 20.10 22.91
C GLU A 440 4.33 19.50 23.92
N ILE A 441 4.24 18.18 23.92
CA ILE A 441 3.54 17.41 24.95
C ILE A 441 4.60 17.01 25.98
N PRO A 442 4.55 17.56 27.20
CA PRO A 442 5.56 17.25 28.20
C PRO A 442 5.57 15.74 28.51
N ASN A 443 6.74 15.12 28.36
CA ASN A 443 6.98 13.75 28.79
C ASN A 443 8.20 13.70 29.71
N THR A 444 7.94 13.78 31.01
CA THR A 444 8.99 13.64 32.06
C THR A 444 9.20 12.19 32.48
N PHE A 445 8.58 11.23 31.79
CA PHE A 445 8.52 9.84 32.21
C PHE A 445 9.48 8.97 31.42
N ASN A 446 9.38 8.98 30.09
CA ASN A 446 10.05 8.01 29.22
C ASN A 446 10.39 8.60 27.84
N GLN A 447 10.66 9.91 27.78
CA GLN A 447 11.04 10.56 26.53
C GLN A 447 12.40 10.08 26.04
N ASN A 448 13.44 10.15 26.89
CA ASN A 448 14.78 9.73 26.49
C ASN A 448 14.81 8.22 26.29
N TYR A 449 14.13 7.47 27.15
CA TYR A 449 13.96 6.04 26.98
C TYR A 449 13.38 5.68 25.59
N PHE A 450 12.39 6.41 25.09
CA PHE A 450 11.87 6.19 23.74
C PHE A 450 12.92 6.50 22.66
N PHE A 451 13.49 7.71 22.66
CA PHE A 451 14.39 8.16 21.59
C PHE A 451 15.73 7.43 21.58
N ASP A 452 16.30 7.12 22.74
CA ASP A 452 17.58 6.43 22.88
C ASP A 452 17.48 4.94 22.50
N ASN A 453 16.28 4.35 22.61
CA ASN A 453 16.04 2.94 22.26
C ASN A 453 15.28 2.76 20.94
N LEU A 454 14.99 3.82 20.18
CA LEU A 454 14.34 3.69 18.88
C LEU A 454 15.33 3.15 17.84
N ASN A 455 14.98 2.09 17.12
CA ASN A 455 15.72 1.72 15.91
C ASN A 455 15.42 2.76 14.81
N TYR A 456 16.26 3.78 14.76
CA TYR A 456 16.02 4.93 13.89
C TYR A 456 16.04 4.56 12.39
N SER A 457 16.75 3.50 12.00
CA SER A 457 16.74 3.00 10.61
C SER A 457 15.36 2.50 10.17
N GLN A 458 14.51 2.10 11.13
CA GLN A 458 13.16 1.57 10.89
C GLN A 458 12.07 2.57 11.29
N ARG A 459 12.41 3.86 11.47
CA ARG A 459 11.50 4.91 11.95
C ARG A 459 10.18 5.03 11.18
N GLN A 460 10.15 4.73 9.89
CA GLN A 460 8.93 4.82 9.05
C GLN A 460 7.89 3.75 9.38
N LYS A 461 8.27 2.71 10.13
CA LYS A 461 7.34 1.71 10.67
C LYS A 461 6.64 2.20 11.94
N VAL A 462 7.08 3.32 12.54
CA VAL A 462 6.39 3.93 13.69
C VAL A 462 5.03 4.43 13.24
N TRP A 463 3.96 3.95 13.89
CA TRP A 463 2.59 4.29 13.55
C TRP A 463 1.72 4.51 14.79
N ALA A 464 0.65 5.28 14.62
CA ALA A 464 -0.23 5.70 15.71
C ALA A 464 -1.64 5.11 15.62
N THR A 465 -2.23 4.83 16.78
CA THR A 465 -3.68 4.58 16.91
C THR A 465 -4.21 5.18 18.22
N LYS A 466 -5.53 5.17 18.37
CA LYS A 466 -6.19 5.65 19.60
C LYS A 466 -7.13 4.59 20.17
N VAL A 467 -7.27 4.59 21.48
CA VAL A 467 -8.27 3.79 22.21
C VAL A 467 -9.16 4.76 23.01
N PRO A 468 -10.17 5.38 22.38
CA PRO A 468 -10.94 6.47 23.00
C PRO A 468 -11.67 6.05 24.28
N ARG A 469 -12.07 4.77 24.37
CA ARG A 469 -12.67 4.19 25.58
C ARG A 469 -11.82 4.46 26.83
N TYR A 470 -10.50 4.43 26.71
CA TYR A 470 -9.56 4.61 27.82
C TYR A 470 -8.81 5.94 27.79
N GLY A 471 -9.02 6.77 26.76
CA GLY A 471 -8.34 8.06 26.63
C GLY A 471 -6.87 7.90 26.25
N GLU A 472 -6.54 6.86 25.48
CA GLU A 472 -5.16 6.50 25.16
C GLU A 472 -4.83 6.80 23.69
N ILE A 473 -3.63 7.32 23.47
CA ILE A 473 -2.97 7.38 22.17
C ILE A 473 -1.76 6.46 22.24
N TRP A 474 -1.64 5.57 21.27
CA TRP A 474 -0.61 4.53 21.20
C TRP A 474 0.29 4.81 20.00
N TRP A 475 1.59 4.77 20.21
CA TRP A 475 2.58 4.74 19.13
C TRP A 475 3.41 3.47 19.22
N PHE A 476 3.22 2.60 18.24
CA PHE A 476 4.01 1.38 18.09
C PHE A 476 5.34 1.72 17.43
N TYR A 477 6.44 1.17 17.94
CA TYR A 477 7.78 1.49 17.44
C TYR A 477 8.75 0.31 17.51
N PRO A 478 9.71 0.23 16.56
CA PRO A 478 10.82 -0.73 16.65
C PRO A 478 11.83 -0.25 17.70
N ARG A 479 12.00 -1.04 18.75
CA ARG A 479 12.88 -0.75 19.89
C ARG A 479 14.15 -1.62 19.82
N GLY A 480 15.29 -1.04 20.21
CA GLY A 480 16.60 -1.69 20.20
C GLY A 480 17.06 -1.95 18.77
N ASP A 481 17.43 -3.21 18.50
CA ASP A 481 17.84 -3.66 17.17
C ASP A 481 16.69 -4.30 16.36
N SER A 482 15.44 -4.21 16.84
CA SER A 482 14.29 -4.83 16.18
C SER A 482 13.99 -4.16 14.83
N ASP A 483 13.73 -4.97 13.80
CA ASP A 483 13.37 -4.47 12.47
C ASP A 483 11.87 -4.14 12.34
N GLU A 484 11.05 -4.57 13.28
CA GLU A 484 9.60 -4.34 13.33
C GLU A 484 9.17 -3.86 14.72
N CYS A 485 7.98 -3.29 14.82
CA CYS A 485 7.45 -2.76 16.08
C CYS A 485 7.34 -3.85 17.14
N ASN A 486 8.11 -3.77 18.23
CA ASN A 486 8.07 -4.71 19.35
C ASN A 486 7.60 -4.07 20.65
N ASP A 487 7.45 -2.75 20.71
CA ASP A 487 6.98 -2.00 21.88
C ASP A 487 6.01 -0.89 21.44
N ALA A 488 5.25 -0.34 22.39
CA ALA A 488 4.35 0.77 22.17
C ALA A 488 4.38 1.76 23.35
N ILE A 489 4.59 3.04 23.04
CA ILE A 489 4.49 4.13 24.01
C ILE A 489 3.08 4.69 24.00
N ILE A 490 2.54 4.95 25.19
CA ILE A 490 1.15 5.36 25.40
C ILE A 490 1.10 6.69 26.14
N TYR A 491 0.39 7.64 25.56
CA TYR A 491 -0.05 8.85 26.25
C TYR A 491 -1.52 8.73 26.62
N ASN A 492 -1.81 8.77 27.93
CA ASN A 492 -3.18 8.84 28.40
C ASN A 492 -3.58 10.30 28.61
N ILE A 493 -4.36 10.83 27.68
CA ILE A 493 -4.79 12.23 27.69
C ILE A 493 -5.75 12.54 28.86
N ARG A 494 -6.44 11.52 29.39
CA ARG A 494 -7.45 11.67 30.45
C ARG A 494 -6.81 11.68 31.83
N GLU A 495 -5.80 10.85 32.02
CA GLU A 495 -5.03 10.75 33.27
C GLU A 495 -3.80 11.67 33.27
N ASN A 496 -3.43 12.24 32.11
CA ASN A 496 -2.25 13.08 31.91
C ASN A 496 -0.96 12.38 32.38
N CYS A 497 -0.77 11.14 31.94
CA CYS A 497 0.40 10.34 32.28
C CYS A 497 0.89 9.52 31.07
N TRP A 498 2.14 9.07 31.17
CA TRP A 498 2.83 8.30 30.16
C TRP A 498 3.19 6.92 30.68
N TYR A 499 3.12 5.92 29.81
CA TYR A 499 3.54 4.55 30.08
C TYR A 499 3.87 3.85 28.77
N ASP A 500 4.40 2.64 28.86
CA ASP A 500 4.72 1.78 27.72
C ASP A 500 4.17 0.37 27.94
N THR A 501 4.03 -0.38 26.86
CA THR A 501 3.56 -1.77 26.93
C THR A 501 4.65 -2.76 27.27
N GLY A 502 5.92 -2.35 27.21
CA GLY A 502 7.06 -3.25 27.12
C GLY A 502 7.01 -4.09 25.84
N GLU A 503 7.85 -5.12 25.78
CA GLU A 503 7.97 -6.01 24.60
C GLU A 503 6.88 -7.11 24.53
N SER A 504 5.71 -6.82 25.11
CA SER A 504 4.58 -7.72 25.15
C SER A 504 4.17 -8.15 23.74
N LEU A 505 3.74 -9.41 23.57
CA LEU A 505 3.32 -9.94 22.27
C LEU A 505 2.17 -9.15 21.63
N GLY A 506 1.32 -8.52 22.44
CA GLY A 506 0.24 -7.67 21.95
C GLY A 506 0.72 -6.34 21.35
N ALA A 507 1.96 -5.92 21.63
CA ALA A 507 2.57 -4.72 21.08
C ALA A 507 3.20 -4.93 19.70
N ARG A 508 3.28 -6.19 19.24
CA ARG A 508 3.90 -6.56 17.97
C ARG A 508 2.96 -6.32 16.79
N ARG A 509 2.74 -5.06 16.42
CA ARG A 509 1.74 -4.68 15.41
C ARG A 509 2.34 -3.78 14.34
N SER A 510 2.12 -4.14 13.07
CA SER A 510 2.67 -3.47 11.89
C SER A 510 1.83 -2.27 11.43
N ALA A 511 0.51 -2.39 11.53
CA ALA A 511 -0.47 -1.35 11.24
C ALA A 511 -1.81 -1.70 11.89
N GLY A 512 -2.76 -0.77 11.88
CA GLY A 512 -4.09 -1.00 12.41
C GLY A 512 -5.01 0.20 12.28
N TYR A 513 -6.23 0.04 12.79
CA TYR A 513 -7.26 1.07 12.73
C TYR A 513 -8.05 1.09 14.05
N PHE A 514 -8.40 2.29 14.52
CA PHE A 514 -9.10 2.47 15.78
C PHE A 514 -10.59 2.10 15.67
N SER A 515 -11.25 1.90 16.81
CA SER A 515 -12.68 1.58 16.83
C SER A 515 -13.51 2.76 16.28
N GLN A 516 -14.33 2.49 15.26
CA GLN A 516 -15.35 3.41 14.75
C GLN A 516 -16.74 2.76 14.86
N VAL A 517 -17.32 2.31 13.73
CA VAL A 517 -18.56 1.50 13.71
C VAL A 517 -18.28 0.11 14.25
N PHE A 518 -17.21 -0.54 13.77
CA PHE A 518 -16.69 -1.73 14.42
C PHE A 518 -16.19 -1.37 15.82
N ARG A 519 -16.75 -2.06 16.83
CA ARG A 519 -16.61 -1.68 18.25
C ARG A 519 -15.18 -1.78 18.79
N ARG A 520 -14.31 -2.54 18.15
CA ARG A 520 -12.98 -2.87 18.63
C ARG A 520 -11.91 -2.33 17.69
N PRO A 521 -10.76 -1.85 18.20
CA PRO A 521 -9.61 -1.59 17.35
C PRO A 521 -9.16 -2.88 16.67
N ILE A 522 -8.65 -2.76 15.45
CA ILE A 522 -8.02 -3.86 14.72
C ILE A 522 -6.56 -3.54 14.50
N ALA A 523 -5.72 -4.56 14.51
CA ALA A 523 -4.31 -4.41 14.17
C ALA A 523 -3.77 -5.68 13.54
N VAL A 524 -2.80 -5.52 12.66
CA VAL A 524 -2.15 -6.60 11.92
C VAL A 524 -0.81 -6.89 12.58
N ASP A 525 -0.47 -8.17 12.71
CA ASP A 525 0.84 -8.62 13.17
C ASP A 525 1.93 -8.34 12.10
N TRP A 526 3.18 -8.57 12.43
CA TRP A 526 4.29 -8.69 11.49
C TRP A 526 4.98 -10.05 11.58
N VAL A 527 4.70 -10.84 12.62
CA VAL A 527 5.26 -12.20 12.74
C VAL A 527 4.62 -13.08 11.66
N PRO A 528 5.41 -13.68 10.75
CA PRO A 528 4.88 -14.59 9.76
C PRO A 528 4.26 -15.82 10.43
N ASN A 529 3.01 -16.11 10.06
CA ASN A 529 2.37 -17.40 10.24
C ASN A 529 3.09 -18.37 9.31
N PHE A 530 4.02 -19.16 9.87
CA PHE A 530 4.58 -20.26 9.12
C PHE A 530 3.45 -21.25 8.83
N SER A 531 3.02 -21.33 7.58
CA SER A 531 2.16 -22.43 7.13
C SER A 531 2.88 -23.75 7.45
N PRO A 532 2.31 -24.64 8.29
CA PRO A 532 2.96 -25.91 8.64
C PRO A 532 3.21 -26.83 7.44
N SER A 533 2.67 -26.49 6.26
CA SER A 533 2.60 -27.35 5.10
C SER A 533 3.54 -26.96 3.94
N GLY A 534 4.36 -25.91 4.07
CA GLY A 534 5.22 -25.47 2.96
C GLY A 534 4.42 -25.11 1.70
N ILE A 535 3.23 -24.53 1.91
CA ILE A 535 2.34 -24.00 0.88
C ILE A 535 2.62 -22.50 0.74
N GLY A 536 2.80 -21.99 -0.48
CA GLY A 536 3.17 -20.61 -0.73
C GLY A 536 3.01 -20.17 -2.18
N ALA A 537 3.57 -19.00 -2.50
CA ALA A 537 3.72 -18.53 -3.88
C ALA A 537 4.99 -19.13 -4.50
N ILE A 538 5.02 -19.25 -5.83
CA ILE A 538 6.23 -19.66 -6.56
C ILE A 538 7.31 -18.58 -6.35
N ALA A 539 8.58 -18.96 -6.17
CA ALA A 539 9.68 -18.00 -6.09
C ALA A 539 9.77 -17.11 -7.35
N ASN A 540 10.38 -15.92 -7.28
CA ASN A 540 10.47 -15.02 -8.46
C ASN A 540 11.17 -15.66 -9.67
N TYR A 541 12.14 -16.54 -9.41
CA TYR A 541 12.90 -17.28 -10.42
C TYR A 541 12.94 -18.76 -10.01
N PRO A 542 11.88 -19.54 -10.30
CA PRO A 542 11.93 -20.98 -10.07
C PRO A 542 13.01 -21.62 -10.93
N ILE A 543 13.65 -22.66 -10.41
CA ILE A 543 14.66 -23.40 -11.15
C ILE A 543 13.95 -24.19 -12.27
N VAL A 544 14.44 -24.02 -13.50
CA VAL A 544 14.03 -24.87 -14.61
C VAL A 544 14.60 -26.27 -14.41
N THR A 545 13.73 -27.20 -13.99
CA THR A 545 14.14 -28.59 -13.70
C THR A 545 14.35 -29.37 -14.98
N ASN A 546 13.55 -29.09 -16.01
CA ASN A 546 13.74 -29.62 -17.35
C ASN A 546 13.38 -28.53 -18.37
N GLY A 547 14.35 -28.15 -19.21
CA GLY A 547 14.13 -27.16 -20.28
C GLY A 547 13.34 -27.69 -21.47
N GLY A 548 13.06 -29.00 -21.50
CA GLY A 548 12.48 -29.69 -22.65
C GLY A 548 13.36 -29.55 -23.90
N SER A 549 12.78 -29.70 -25.09
CA SER A 549 13.52 -29.51 -26.35
C SER A 549 12.59 -29.16 -27.50
N GLY A 550 13.14 -28.53 -28.54
CA GLY A 550 12.42 -28.20 -29.78
C GLY A 550 11.64 -26.90 -29.72
N TYR A 551 11.94 -26.02 -28.76
CA TYR A 551 11.31 -24.70 -28.64
C TYR A 551 11.92 -23.68 -29.61
N ALA A 552 11.18 -22.63 -29.98
CA ALA A 552 11.72 -21.53 -30.77
C ALA A 552 12.37 -20.50 -29.84
N ASP A 553 13.60 -20.12 -30.14
CA ASP A 553 14.35 -19.12 -29.38
C ASP A 553 13.62 -17.77 -29.41
N ASP A 554 13.07 -17.36 -28.26
CA ASP A 554 12.37 -16.10 -28.05
C ASP A 554 12.11 -15.89 -26.54
N THR A 555 11.57 -14.74 -26.18
CA THR A 555 11.03 -14.46 -24.84
C THR A 555 9.51 -14.33 -24.92
N TYR A 556 8.81 -15.16 -24.14
CA TYR A 556 7.34 -15.25 -24.14
C TYR A 556 6.80 -14.63 -22.86
N TYR A 557 5.92 -13.65 -22.99
CA TYR A 557 5.33 -12.93 -21.86
C TYR A 557 3.95 -13.49 -21.51
N GLN A 558 3.51 -13.28 -20.27
CA GLN A 558 2.15 -13.61 -19.80
C GLN A 558 1.77 -15.09 -19.95
N VAL A 559 2.73 -15.99 -19.81
CA VAL A 559 2.53 -17.44 -19.90
C VAL A 559 1.84 -17.97 -18.65
N PRO A 560 0.60 -18.49 -18.74
CA PRO A 560 -0.03 -19.15 -17.59
C PRO A 560 0.67 -20.48 -17.31
N LEU A 561 1.03 -20.71 -16.06
CA LEU A 561 1.56 -21.99 -15.60
C LEU A 561 0.43 -22.85 -15.03
N VAL A 562 0.46 -24.12 -15.37
CA VAL A 562 -0.50 -25.14 -14.95
C VAL A 562 0.22 -26.32 -14.33
N GLY A 563 -0.49 -27.08 -13.50
CA GLY A 563 0.08 -28.17 -12.70
C GLY A 563 0.27 -27.77 -11.24
N GLY A 564 0.60 -28.77 -10.41
CA GLY A 564 0.68 -28.60 -8.96
C GLY A 564 -0.67 -28.45 -8.26
N THR A 565 -0.61 -27.99 -7.02
CA THR A 565 -1.77 -27.80 -6.13
C THR A 565 -2.29 -26.36 -6.09
N GLY A 566 -1.51 -25.40 -6.57
CA GLY A 566 -1.86 -23.97 -6.61
C GLY A 566 -2.53 -23.51 -7.90
N ASN A 567 -2.87 -22.22 -7.95
CA ASN A 567 -3.50 -21.56 -9.11
C ASN A 567 -2.95 -20.14 -9.35
N GLY A 568 -3.17 -19.60 -10.55
CA GLY A 568 -2.95 -18.19 -10.89
C GLY A 568 -1.50 -17.78 -11.14
N ALA A 569 -0.61 -18.75 -11.38
CA ALA A 569 0.77 -18.46 -11.76
C ALA A 569 0.89 -18.03 -13.23
N ILE A 570 1.59 -16.92 -13.48
CA ILE A 570 1.88 -16.37 -14.80
C ILE A 570 3.35 -15.99 -14.87
N ALA A 571 4.04 -16.32 -15.96
CA ALA A 571 5.47 -16.11 -16.10
C ALA A 571 5.87 -15.45 -17.43
N THR A 572 7.08 -14.92 -17.44
CA THR A 572 7.87 -14.69 -18.65
C THR A 572 8.81 -15.90 -18.81
N VAL A 573 8.79 -16.53 -19.97
CA VAL A 573 9.58 -17.74 -20.26
C VAL A 573 10.59 -17.42 -21.36
N THR A 574 11.86 -17.69 -21.10
CA THR A 574 12.95 -17.46 -22.07
C THR A 574 13.44 -18.78 -22.63
N VAL A 575 13.42 -18.89 -23.95
CA VAL A 575 13.93 -20.05 -24.70
C VAL A 575 15.21 -19.66 -25.43
N SER A 576 16.25 -20.49 -25.30
CA SER A 576 17.51 -20.32 -26.04
C SER A 576 18.09 -21.69 -26.38
N GLY A 577 18.57 -21.87 -27.61
CA GLY A 577 19.09 -23.17 -28.07
C GLY A 577 18.02 -24.25 -28.16
N GLY A 578 16.74 -23.86 -28.26
CA GLY A 578 15.60 -24.77 -28.30
C GLY A 578 15.16 -25.39 -26.97
N GLU A 579 15.69 -24.91 -25.85
CA GLU A 579 15.31 -25.31 -24.48
C GLU A 579 14.84 -24.08 -23.69
N VAL A 580 13.88 -24.28 -22.79
CA VAL A 580 13.53 -23.26 -21.78
C VAL A 580 14.73 -23.11 -20.84
N THR A 581 15.27 -21.90 -20.78
CA THR A 581 16.46 -21.58 -19.99
C THR A 581 16.15 -20.75 -18.74
N GLU A 582 15.04 -20.01 -18.76
CA GLU A 582 14.61 -19.19 -17.63
C GLU A 582 13.09 -19.10 -17.56
N VAL A 583 12.56 -19.11 -16.34
CA VAL A 583 11.18 -18.77 -16.02
C VAL A 583 11.23 -17.67 -14.97
N ALA A 584 10.71 -16.50 -15.31
CA ALA A 584 10.62 -15.35 -14.42
C ALA A 584 9.14 -15.07 -14.10
N MET A 585 8.75 -15.15 -12.83
CA MET A 585 7.35 -15.02 -12.44
C MET A 585 6.85 -13.57 -12.58
N ALA A 586 5.80 -13.36 -13.39
CA ALA A 586 5.08 -12.10 -13.48
C ALA A 586 3.94 -12.03 -12.44
N VAL A 587 3.25 -13.15 -12.23
CA VAL A 587 2.30 -13.37 -11.14
C VAL A 587 2.65 -14.71 -10.49
N LYS A 588 2.94 -14.71 -9.19
CA LYS A 588 3.51 -15.88 -8.52
C LYS A 588 2.48 -16.95 -8.16
N GLY A 589 1.20 -16.63 -8.35
CA GLY A 589 0.06 -17.44 -7.94
C GLY A 589 0.05 -17.77 -6.45
N ASN A 590 -0.86 -18.66 -6.03
CA ASN A 590 -1.02 -19.04 -4.63
C ASN A 590 -1.38 -20.52 -4.49
N GLY A 591 -1.12 -21.08 -3.31
CA GLY A 591 -1.49 -22.45 -2.94
C GLY A 591 -0.52 -23.51 -3.43
N TYR A 592 0.66 -23.13 -3.94
CA TYR A 592 1.66 -24.08 -4.44
C TYR A 592 2.47 -24.70 -3.31
N GLN A 593 2.84 -25.97 -3.46
CA GLN A 593 3.65 -26.71 -2.50
C GLN A 593 5.07 -26.91 -3.00
N VAL A 594 6.02 -27.02 -2.07
CA VAL A 594 7.31 -27.66 -2.39
C VAL A 594 7.00 -29.06 -2.96
N THR A 595 7.60 -29.42 -4.08
CA THR A 595 7.35 -30.60 -4.95
C THR A 595 6.27 -30.44 -6.03
N ASP A 596 5.53 -29.33 -6.07
CA ASP A 596 4.64 -29.09 -7.21
C ASP A 596 5.44 -29.01 -8.51
N THR A 597 4.92 -29.67 -9.54
CA THR A 597 5.46 -29.62 -10.89
C THR A 597 4.57 -28.75 -11.75
N LEU A 598 5.13 -27.70 -12.35
CA LEU A 598 4.41 -26.81 -13.24
C LEU A 598 5.03 -26.79 -14.63
N THR A 599 4.17 -26.57 -15.61
CA THR A 599 4.52 -26.36 -17.01
C THR A 599 3.48 -25.43 -17.63
N SER A 600 3.56 -25.21 -18.93
CA SER A 600 2.51 -24.59 -19.73
C SER A 600 1.92 -25.65 -20.68
N LEU A 601 0.63 -25.56 -20.99
CA LEU A 601 0.02 -26.37 -22.04
C LEU A 601 -0.14 -25.56 -23.33
N ALA A 602 0.10 -26.22 -24.47
CA ALA A 602 -0.34 -25.72 -25.77
C ALA A 602 -1.86 -25.58 -25.79
N ALA A 603 -2.36 -24.53 -26.42
CA ALA A 603 -3.79 -24.39 -26.70
C ALA A 603 -4.16 -25.05 -28.02
N TYR A 604 -5.23 -25.85 -28.02
CA TYR A 604 -5.82 -26.44 -29.22
C TYR A 604 -7.21 -25.86 -29.40
N VAL A 605 -7.50 -25.35 -30.59
CA VAL A 605 -8.68 -24.51 -30.83
C VAL A 605 -9.34 -24.81 -32.17
N ASP A 606 -10.65 -24.59 -32.24
CA ASP A 606 -11.39 -24.53 -33.49
C ASP A 606 -11.50 -23.05 -33.89
N ALA A 607 -10.76 -22.64 -34.92
CA ALA A 607 -10.62 -21.22 -35.25
C ALA A 607 -10.59 -20.94 -36.76
N SER A 608 -10.83 -19.69 -37.12
CA SER A 608 -10.67 -19.17 -38.47
C SER A 608 -9.92 -17.84 -38.42
N ILE A 609 -9.21 -17.48 -39.49
CA ILE A 609 -8.46 -16.21 -39.57
C ILE A 609 -8.95 -15.42 -40.77
N SER A 610 -9.29 -14.15 -40.57
CA SER A 610 -9.64 -13.22 -41.65
C SER A 610 -8.94 -11.89 -41.41
N GLY A 611 -8.00 -11.55 -42.27
CA GLY A 611 -7.10 -10.42 -42.02
C GLY A 611 -6.22 -10.73 -40.82
N THR A 612 -6.16 -9.81 -39.85
CA THR A 612 -5.44 -10.00 -38.59
C THR A 612 -6.34 -10.53 -37.47
N THR A 613 -7.61 -10.81 -37.71
CA THR A 613 -8.50 -11.34 -36.67
C THR A 613 -8.59 -12.86 -36.78
N MET A 614 -8.14 -13.54 -35.73
CA MET A 614 -8.41 -14.95 -35.48
C MET A 614 -9.65 -15.06 -34.59
N THR A 615 -10.74 -15.62 -35.13
CA THR A 615 -11.95 -15.92 -34.37
C THR A 615 -11.91 -17.37 -33.91
N VAL A 616 -11.81 -17.56 -32.59
CA VAL A 616 -11.81 -18.86 -31.94
C VAL A 616 -13.23 -19.22 -31.52
N SER A 617 -13.79 -20.25 -32.13
CA SER A 617 -15.15 -20.74 -31.87
C SER A 617 -15.23 -21.70 -30.69
N ASN A 618 -14.14 -22.41 -30.38
CA ASN A 618 -14.04 -23.36 -29.27
C ASN A 618 -12.58 -23.57 -28.89
N VAL A 619 -12.32 -23.78 -27.59
CA VAL A 619 -11.01 -24.15 -27.07
C VAL A 619 -11.10 -25.60 -26.59
N ILE A 620 -10.42 -26.50 -27.31
CA ILE A 620 -10.38 -27.94 -27.06
C ILE A 620 -9.51 -28.24 -25.83
N GLY A 621 -8.45 -27.46 -25.61
CA GLY A 621 -7.59 -27.54 -24.43
C GLY A 621 -6.58 -26.40 -24.39
N GLY A 622 -6.00 -26.12 -23.22
CA GLY A 622 -5.03 -25.03 -23.00
C GLY A 622 -5.67 -23.63 -22.88
N TYR A 623 -4.83 -22.59 -22.90
CA TYR A 623 -5.23 -21.19 -22.83
C TYR A 623 -4.57 -20.38 -23.94
N LEU A 624 -5.31 -19.42 -24.50
CA LEU A 624 -4.79 -18.48 -25.50
C LEU A 624 -4.22 -17.24 -24.82
N TYR A 625 -3.08 -16.76 -25.29
CA TYR A 625 -2.49 -15.50 -24.82
C TYR A 625 -1.54 -14.89 -25.87
N PRO A 626 -1.31 -13.57 -25.83
CA PRO A 626 -0.35 -12.91 -26.72
C PRO A 626 1.05 -13.52 -26.64
N GLY A 627 1.68 -13.71 -27.80
CA GLY A 627 3.01 -14.28 -27.95
C GLY A 627 3.03 -15.73 -28.46
N GLN A 628 1.92 -16.46 -28.38
CA GLN A 628 1.83 -17.83 -28.91
C GLN A 628 1.94 -17.86 -30.44
N TYR A 629 2.68 -18.83 -30.98
CA TYR A 629 2.66 -19.15 -32.40
C TYR A 629 1.40 -19.94 -32.74
N VAL A 630 0.69 -19.49 -33.76
CA VAL A 630 -0.47 -20.19 -34.32
C VAL A 630 0.01 -21.10 -35.45
N THR A 631 -0.32 -22.38 -35.35
CA THR A 631 -0.07 -23.39 -36.37
C THR A 631 -1.35 -24.13 -36.72
N GLY A 632 -1.51 -24.46 -37.99
CA GLY A 632 -2.72 -25.10 -38.51
C GLY A 632 -2.60 -25.29 -40.01
N VAL A 633 -3.56 -25.99 -40.59
CA VAL A 633 -3.59 -26.18 -42.05
C VAL A 633 -3.84 -24.82 -42.70
N SER A 634 -2.98 -24.45 -43.65
CA SER A 634 -3.03 -23.15 -44.36
C SER A 634 -2.74 -21.91 -43.51
N VAL A 635 -2.35 -22.07 -42.23
CA VAL A 635 -1.81 -20.96 -41.43
C VAL A 635 -0.40 -20.64 -41.91
N THR A 636 -0.15 -19.36 -42.18
CA THR A 636 1.17 -18.89 -42.65
C THR A 636 2.22 -19.15 -41.56
N PRO A 637 3.35 -19.82 -41.87
CA PRO A 637 4.39 -20.07 -40.89
C PRO A 637 4.88 -18.78 -40.22
N GLY A 638 4.98 -18.77 -38.90
CA GLY A 638 5.40 -17.62 -38.10
C GLY A 638 4.27 -16.70 -37.63
N THR A 639 3.02 -17.03 -37.90
CA THR A 639 1.85 -16.33 -37.33
C THR A 639 1.88 -16.41 -35.80
N LYS A 640 1.72 -15.28 -35.12
CA LYS A 640 1.65 -15.17 -33.66
C LYS A 640 0.36 -14.49 -33.22
N ILE A 641 -0.16 -14.81 -32.04
CA ILE A 641 -1.17 -13.99 -31.36
C ILE A 641 -0.48 -12.74 -30.83
N VAL A 642 -1.01 -11.55 -31.12
CA VAL A 642 -0.44 -10.25 -30.69
C VAL A 642 -1.33 -9.54 -29.67
N ALA A 643 -2.64 -9.77 -29.70
CA ALA A 643 -3.56 -9.22 -28.71
C ALA A 643 -4.77 -10.14 -28.48
N ASP A 644 -5.32 -10.08 -27.27
CA ASP A 644 -6.66 -10.59 -26.96
C ASP A 644 -7.66 -9.45 -27.19
N ILE A 645 -8.71 -9.70 -27.98
CA ILE A 645 -9.74 -8.71 -28.30
C ILE A 645 -10.98 -8.96 -27.45
N SER A 646 -11.45 -10.21 -27.40
CA SER A 646 -12.68 -10.58 -26.68
C SER A 646 -12.68 -11.99 -26.08
N GLY A 647 -11.59 -12.74 -26.20
CA GLY A 647 -11.53 -14.16 -25.86
C GLY A 647 -11.21 -14.47 -24.40
N ASN A 648 -10.53 -13.58 -23.68
CA ASN A 648 -10.10 -13.77 -22.28
C ASN A 648 -9.44 -15.14 -22.03
N GLY A 649 -8.59 -15.58 -22.98
CA GLY A 649 -7.93 -16.89 -22.97
C GLY A 649 -8.79 -18.10 -23.35
N GLY A 650 -10.06 -17.89 -23.69
CA GLY A 650 -11.03 -18.88 -24.17
C GLY A 650 -11.52 -18.62 -25.61
N ALA A 651 -12.76 -18.98 -25.92
CA ALA A 651 -13.36 -18.69 -27.23
C ALA A 651 -13.66 -17.18 -27.36
N GLY A 652 -13.39 -16.61 -28.54
CA GLY A 652 -13.52 -15.19 -28.84
C GLY A 652 -12.51 -14.75 -29.90
N ASP A 653 -12.35 -13.44 -30.05
CA ASP A 653 -11.48 -12.86 -31.08
C ASP A 653 -10.10 -12.51 -30.52
N TYR A 654 -9.09 -12.80 -31.33
CA TYR A 654 -7.69 -12.52 -31.06
C TYR A 654 -7.05 -11.85 -32.27
N GLU A 655 -6.10 -10.97 -32.05
CA GLU A 655 -5.31 -10.37 -33.12
C GLU A 655 -4.10 -11.26 -33.42
N VAL A 656 -3.79 -11.49 -34.71
CA VAL A 656 -2.62 -12.24 -35.17
C VAL A 656 -1.66 -11.38 -36.00
N SER A 657 -0.37 -11.69 -35.89
CA SER A 657 0.74 -10.88 -36.43
C SER A 657 0.84 -10.86 -37.95
N ILE A 658 0.20 -11.81 -38.64
CA ILE A 658 0.22 -11.94 -40.10
C ILE A 658 -1.22 -11.90 -40.60
N SER A 659 -1.52 -10.90 -41.42
CA SER A 659 -2.79 -10.80 -42.13
C SER A 659 -2.93 -11.95 -43.14
N GLN A 660 -4.00 -12.75 -43.02
CA GLN A 660 -4.22 -13.92 -43.87
C GLN A 660 -5.69 -14.34 -43.89
N THR A 661 -6.02 -15.31 -44.75
CA THR A 661 -7.32 -15.97 -44.75
C THR A 661 -7.16 -17.47 -44.54
N VAL A 662 -7.68 -17.96 -43.43
CA VAL A 662 -7.74 -19.38 -43.08
C VAL A 662 -9.19 -19.74 -42.81
N THR A 663 -9.73 -20.63 -43.63
CA THR A 663 -11.07 -21.19 -43.43
C THR A 663 -11.13 -21.98 -42.11
N PRO A 664 -12.30 -22.14 -41.47
CA PRO A 664 -12.41 -22.83 -40.18
C PRO A 664 -11.66 -24.15 -40.19
N ASP A 665 -10.60 -24.22 -39.38
CA ASP A 665 -9.80 -25.41 -39.18
C ASP A 665 -10.15 -25.99 -37.81
N GLU A 666 -10.51 -27.26 -37.79
CA GLU A 666 -10.74 -27.99 -36.55
C GLU A 666 -9.37 -28.40 -36.03
N ASN A 667 -8.98 -27.92 -34.83
CA ASN A 667 -7.72 -28.23 -34.14
C ASN A 667 -6.46 -27.44 -34.57
N MET A 668 -6.55 -26.10 -34.72
CA MET A 668 -5.37 -25.23 -34.75
C MET A 668 -4.63 -25.28 -33.40
N ALA A 669 -3.31 -25.30 -33.43
CA ALA A 669 -2.47 -25.32 -32.24
C ALA A 669 -1.79 -23.96 -32.01
N CYS A 670 -1.94 -23.42 -30.80
CA CYS A 670 -1.31 -22.19 -30.33
C CYS A 670 -0.33 -22.53 -29.20
N ASP A 671 0.98 -22.34 -29.43
CA ASP A 671 2.04 -22.79 -28.51
C ASP A 671 3.30 -21.91 -28.58
N PHE A 672 4.31 -22.21 -27.75
CA PHE A 672 5.67 -21.62 -27.81
C PHE A 672 6.39 -21.84 -29.15
N VAL A 673 5.87 -22.64 -30.08
CA VAL A 673 6.60 -23.02 -31.30
C VAL A 673 5.71 -23.34 -32.49
N ALA A 674 6.20 -22.98 -33.67
CA ALA A 674 5.77 -23.51 -34.96
C ALA A 674 6.14 -25.01 -35.22
N GLY A 675 6.67 -25.76 -34.23
CA GLY A 675 7.43 -27.00 -34.46
C GLY A 675 7.32 -28.13 -33.41
N GLY A 676 6.41 -28.04 -32.42
CA GLY A 676 6.09 -29.16 -31.52
C GLY A 676 7.18 -29.53 -30.51
N GLY A 677 7.61 -28.58 -29.68
CA GLY A 677 8.47 -28.86 -28.51
C GLY A 677 7.71 -29.62 -27.42
N PHE A 678 8.41 -30.45 -26.63
CA PHE A 678 7.79 -31.23 -25.55
C PHE A 678 8.64 -31.23 -24.27
N GLY A 679 7.95 -31.26 -23.12
CA GLY A 679 8.50 -31.79 -21.88
C GLY A 679 9.23 -30.81 -20.95
N TRP A 680 9.12 -29.48 -21.15
CA TRP A 680 9.64 -28.55 -20.14
C TRP A 680 8.78 -28.54 -18.88
N TYR A 681 9.42 -28.43 -17.72
CA TYR A 681 8.73 -28.24 -16.45
C TYR A 681 9.65 -27.64 -15.38
N ILE A 682 9.05 -27.01 -14.38
CA ILE A 682 9.67 -26.62 -13.13
C ILE A 682 9.18 -27.54 -12.01
N GLU A 683 10.08 -27.98 -11.13
CA GLU A 683 9.72 -28.58 -9.84
C GLU A 683 10.04 -27.57 -8.75
N LEU A 684 9.05 -27.24 -7.92
CA LEU A 684 9.23 -26.27 -6.85
C LEU A 684 10.08 -26.87 -5.73
N THR A 685 11.34 -26.45 -5.65
CA THR A 685 12.28 -26.84 -4.59
C THR A 685 12.19 -25.92 -3.37
N ASN A 686 11.62 -24.74 -3.57
CA ASN A 686 11.15 -23.81 -2.55
C ASN A 686 9.84 -23.17 -3.03
N VAL A 687 9.00 -22.80 -2.07
CA VAL A 687 7.95 -21.80 -2.28
C VAL A 687 8.27 -20.65 -1.35
N ASP A 688 7.98 -19.43 -1.78
CA ASP A 688 7.96 -18.32 -0.84
C ASP A 688 6.82 -18.63 0.11
N VAL A 689 7.19 -19.17 1.28
CA VAL A 689 6.28 -19.34 2.41
C VAL A 689 5.61 -17.99 2.53
N GLN A 690 4.32 -17.95 2.22
CA GLN A 690 3.59 -16.71 2.26
C GLN A 690 3.88 -16.14 3.64
N ASN A 691 4.44 -14.92 3.69
CA ASN A 691 4.63 -14.19 4.94
C ASN A 691 3.24 -13.79 5.44
N LEU A 692 2.34 -14.76 5.61
CA LEU A 692 1.00 -14.51 6.06
C LEU A 692 1.10 -13.95 7.46
N VAL A 693 0.29 -12.97 7.78
CA VAL A 693 0.25 -12.37 9.10
C VAL A 693 -1.18 -12.39 9.59
N THR A 694 -1.31 -12.27 10.90
CA THR A 694 -2.61 -12.35 11.54
C THR A 694 -3.22 -10.96 11.72
N LEU A 695 -4.48 -10.81 11.31
CA LEU A 695 -5.36 -9.72 11.69
C LEU A 695 -5.98 -10.03 13.04
N TYR A 696 -5.81 -9.14 14.01
CA TYR A 696 -6.38 -9.25 15.35
C TYR A 696 -7.42 -8.16 15.60
N GLN A 697 -8.52 -8.52 16.27
CA GLN A 697 -9.29 -7.57 17.07
C GLN A 697 -8.65 -7.41 18.44
N HIS A 698 -8.41 -6.17 18.83
CA HIS A 698 -7.87 -5.80 20.14
C HIS A 698 -9.00 -5.44 21.13
N GLU A 699 -8.62 -5.30 22.39
CA GLU A 699 -9.52 -4.95 23.48
C GLU A 699 -10.64 -5.98 23.70
N THR A 700 -10.42 -7.26 23.45
CA THR A 700 -11.40 -8.32 23.66
C THR A 700 -10.89 -9.38 24.64
N GLY A 701 -11.74 -9.81 25.58
CA GLY A 701 -11.35 -10.69 26.66
C GLY A 701 -10.11 -10.20 27.44
N TYR A 702 -9.34 -11.15 27.98
CA TYR A 702 -8.09 -10.90 28.71
C TYR A 702 -6.93 -11.81 28.25
N ASN A 703 -7.15 -12.57 27.19
CA ASN A 703 -6.25 -13.60 26.67
C ASN A 703 -5.78 -13.25 25.26
N ALA A 704 -4.73 -13.93 24.82
CA ALA A 704 -4.40 -14.03 23.40
C ALA A 704 -5.15 -15.25 22.85
N VAL A 705 -6.08 -15.02 21.93
CA VAL A 705 -6.87 -16.09 21.28
C VAL A 705 -6.42 -16.22 19.83
N ILE A 706 -5.77 -17.34 19.52
CA ILE A 706 -5.12 -17.61 18.22
C ILE A 706 -5.53 -19.02 17.80
N GLN A 707 -6.05 -19.22 16.59
CA GLN A 707 -6.51 -20.53 16.11
C GLN A 707 -7.40 -21.30 17.11
N ASN A 708 -8.31 -20.59 17.79
CA ASN A 708 -9.18 -21.13 18.85
C ASN A 708 -8.46 -21.67 20.10
N GLN A 709 -7.13 -21.48 20.20
CA GLN A 709 -6.34 -21.68 21.42
C GLN A 709 -6.36 -20.42 22.27
N VAL A 710 -6.34 -20.59 23.59
CA VAL A 710 -6.39 -19.49 24.55
C VAL A 710 -5.11 -19.48 25.36
N TYR A 711 -4.34 -18.41 25.25
CA TYR A 711 -3.09 -18.20 25.96
C TYR A 711 -3.21 -17.05 26.96
N ALA A 712 -2.52 -17.20 28.10
CA ALA A 712 -2.35 -16.09 29.02
C ALA A 712 -1.51 -14.98 28.36
N ILE A 713 -1.84 -13.73 28.66
CA ILE A 713 -0.98 -12.59 28.33
C ILE A 713 -0.29 -12.16 29.63
N PRO A 714 1.05 -12.26 29.73
CA PRO A 714 1.80 -11.71 30.85
C PRO A 714 1.52 -10.21 31.00
N SER A 715 1.22 -9.79 32.22
CA SER A 715 1.01 -8.38 32.54
C SER A 715 1.46 -8.10 33.96
N TYR A 716 2.24 -7.05 34.15
CA TYR A 716 2.71 -6.65 35.48
C TYR A 716 2.89 -5.14 35.60
N PHE A 717 3.02 -4.69 36.84
CA PHE A 717 3.49 -3.36 37.19
C PHE A 717 4.43 -3.45 38.39
N GLU A 718 5.44 -2.58 38.44
CA GLU A 718 6.40 -2.48 39.54
C GLU A 718 6.32 -1.10 40.20
N THR A 719 6.17 -1.09 41.51
CA THR A 719 6.01 0.16 42.28
C THR A 719 7.26 1.04 42.24
N SER A 720 7.09 2.29 42.66
CA SER A 720 8.22 3.15 43.06
C SER A 720 9.05 2.49 44.17
N ASN A 721 10.23 3.06 44.44
CA ASN A 721 11.07 2.60 45.54
C ASN A 721 10.39 2.86 46.89
N LEU A 722 10.31 1.83 47.73
CA LEU A 722 9.82 1.87 49.09
C LEU A 722 11.05 1.76 50.01
N GLY A 723 11.33 2.82 50.76
CA GLY A 723 12.49 2.86 51.65
C GLY A 723 12.25 3.77 52.86
N TRP A 724 12.91 3.46 53.97
CA TRP A 724 12.89 4.30 55.17
C TRP A 724 14.07 5.27 55.14
N VAL A 725 13.82 6.54 54.83
CA VAL A 725 14.87 7.58 54.81
C VAL A 725 14.88 8.32 56.14
N SER A 726 15.92 8.13 56.96
CA SER A 726 16.16 8.98 58.14
C SER A 726 17.17 10.07 57.80
N GLY A 727 16.70 11.33 57.71
CA GLY A 727 17.56 12.53 57.67
C GLY A 727 17.40 13.38 56.41
N GLY A 728 17.23 14.70 56.59
CA GLY A 728 16.98 15.67 55.52
C GLY A 728 18.24 16.18 54.80
N PRO A 729 18.08 16.82 53.64
CA PRO A 729 19.16 17.13 52.68
C PRO A 729 20.16 18.24 53.08
N ALA A 730 20.09 18.81 54.29
CA ALA A 730 20.86 20.02 54.66
C ALA A 730 21.71 19.92 55.94
N GLN A 731 21.92 18.74 56.52
CA GLN A 731 22.80 18.58 57.71
C GLN A 731 24.05 17.77 57.39
N GLN A 732 25.20 18.30 57.80
CA GLN A 732 26.55 17.82 57.48
C GLN A 732 26.98 16.54 58.22
N SER A 733 26.06 15.85 58.89
CA SER A 733 26.33 14.56 59.56
C SER A 733 25.02 13.77 59.70
N PRO A 734 24.99 12.46 59.37
CA PRO A 734 23.84 11.60 59.68
C PRO A 734 23.77 11.39 61.20
N GLU A 735 22.72 11.87 61.87
CA GLU A 735 22.37 11.40 63.22
C GLU A 735 21.30 10.30 63.10
N GLY A 736 21.74 9.05 63.08
CA GLY A 736 20.88 7.87 63.10
C GLY A 736 21.51 6.64 62.45
N ASN A 737 21.18 5.45 62.96
CA ASN A 737 21.57 4.19 62.32
C ASN A 737 20.85 4.07 60.96
N ASN A 738 21.57 3.61 59.93
CA ASN A 738 20.99 3.32 58.62
C ASN A 738 20.19 2.01 58.69
N TYR A 739 18.87 2.10 58.72
CA TYR A 739 17.97 0.95 58.86
C TYR A 739 17.42 0.48 57.52
N TRP A 740 17.16 -0.83 57.41
CA TRP A 740 16.37 -1.38 56.31
C TRP A 740 14.87 -1.17 56.55
N LEU A 741 14.09 -1.21 55.47
CA LEU A 741 12.64 -1.36 55.55
C LEU A 741 12.34 -2.86 55.69
N ARG A 742 11.67 -3.26 56.77
CA ARG A 742 11.16 -4.63 56.93
C ARG A 742 9.69 -4.66 56.53
N LEU A 743 9.39 -5.32 55.42
CA LEU A 743 8.02 -5.57 54.98
C LEU A 743 7.52 -6.88 55.61
N GLU A 744 6.50 -6.77 56.45
CA GLU A 744 5.95 -7.92 57.19
C GLU A 744 4.69 -8.48 56.53
N ARG A 745 3.90 -7.60 55.90
CA ARG A 745 2.65 -7.99 55.25
C ARG A 745 2.26 -7.05 54.12
N VAL A 746 1.65 -7.63 53.09
CA VAL A 746 0.86 -6.94 52.08
C VAL A 746 -0.60 -7.35 52.22
N GLU A 747 -1.51 -6.39 52.26
CA GLU A 747 -2.96 -6.61 52.22
C GLU A 747 -3.46 -6.22 50.82
N PRO A 748 -3.63 -7.20 49.91
CA PRO A 748 -4.00 -6.95 48.53
C PRO A 748 -5.44 -6.43 48.43
N ASP A 749 -5.62 -5.33 47.71
CA ASP A 749 -6.94 -4.83 47.28
C ASP A 749 -6.96 -4.78 45.76
N PHE A 750 -7.60 -5.77 45.15
CA PHE A 750 -7.68 -5.93 43.71
C PHE A 750 -9.08 -6.36 43.28
N ILE A 751 -9.54 -5.80 42.16
CA ILE A 751 -10.57 -6.45 41.36
C ILE A 751 -9.84 -7.40 40.42
N GLN A 752 -9.66 -8.66 40.82
CA GLN A 752 -8.89 -9.64 40.06
C GLN A 752 -9.67 -10.92 39.72
N THR A 753 -9.24 -11.57 38.64
CA THR A 753 -9.59 -12.95 38.27
C THR A 753 -8.31 -13.75 38.07
N GLY A 754 -8.34 -15.02 38.44
CA GLY A 754 -7.14 -15.86 38.47
C GLY A 754 -6.18 -15.52 39.62
N ASN A 755 -5.11 -16.32 39.70
CA ASN A 755 -4.03 -16.08 40.65
C ASN A 755 -3.10 -14.97 40.14
N MET A 756 -2.54 -14.21 41.07
CA MET A 756 -1.49 -13.23 40.81
C MET A 756 -0.24 -13.60 41.60
N GLU A 757 0.91 -13.09 41.16
CA GLU A 757 2.20 -13.32 41.78
C GLU A 757 2.77 -11.98 42.25
N LEU A 758 3.22 -11.94 43.50
CA LEU A 758 3.94 -10.80 44.07
C LEU A 758 5.42 -11.16 44.20
N TYR A 759 6.28 -10.33 43.62
CA TYR A 759 7.73 -10.38 43.79
C TYR A 759 8.20 -9.17 44.59
N VAL A 760 9.15 -9.42 45.49
CA VAL A 760 9.83 -8.36 46.24
C VAL A 760 11.25 -8.25 45.69
N THR A 761 11.55 -7.12 45.07
CA THR A 761 12.87 -6.81 44.53
C THR A 761 13.53 -5.79 45.43
N GLY A 762 14.80 -5.99 45.78
CA GLY A 762 15.51 -4.97 46.52
C GLY A 762 17.00 -4.91 46.25
N ARG A 763 17.56 -3.74 46.54
CA ARG A 763 18.98 -3.43 46.37
C ARG A 763 19.62 -3.06 47.71
N PRO A 764 20.89 -3.45 47.95
CA PRO A 764 21.62 -2.98 49.10
C PRO A 764 22.11 -1.53 48.93
N TYR A 765 22.36 -1.07 47.70
CA TYR A 765 22.79 0.30 47.32
C TYR A 765 22.08 0.71 46.03
N ALA A 766 21.90 2.01 45.79
CA ALA A 766 21.17 2.54 44.62
C ALA A 766 21.63 2.00 43.25
N GLN A 767 22.94 1.71 43.12
CA GLN A 767 23.56 1.19 41.90
C GLN A 767 24.00 -0.29 42.00
N ALA A 768 23.63 -0.98 43.09
CA ALA A 768 23.92 -2.41 43.22
C ALA A 768 22.90 -3.25 42.44
N GLU A 769 23.28 -4.49 42.14
CA GLU A 769 22.42 -5.46 41.47
C GLU A 769 21.13 -5.73 42.24
N ASP A 770 20.06 -5.98 41.47
CA ASP A 770 18.76 -6.37 42.01
C ASP A 770 18.79 -7.78 42.57
N SER A 771 18.13 -7.97 43.72
CA SER A 771 17.86 -9.28 44.28
C SER A 771 16.34 -9.43 44.44
N THR A 772 15.77 -10.33 43.67
CA THR A 772 14.32 -10.60 43.62
C THR A 772 14.01 -11.91 44.34
N THR A 773 12.92 -11.93 45.09
CA THR A 773 12.41 -13.14 45.76
C THR A 773 11.81 -14.13 44.76
N GLY A 774 11.48 -15.34 45.24
CA GLY A 774 10.48 -16.17 44.55
C GLY A 774 9.07 -15.54 44.62
N PRO A 775 8.10 -16.06 43.86
CA PRO A 775 6.75 -15.52 43.81
C PRO A 775 5.96 -15.83 45.09
N TYR A 776 5.34 -14.81 45.65
CA TYR A 776 4.25 -14.94 46.62
C TYR A 776 2.92 -15.00 45.84
N VAL A 777 2.43 -16.21 45.58
CA VAL A 777 1.18 -16.42 44.82
C VAL A 777 -0.03 -16.09 45.70
N PHE A 778 -0.97 -15.30 45.18
CA PHE A 778 -2.22 -14.96 45.86
C PHE A 778 -3.44 -15.04 44.95
N ALA A 779 -4.51 -15.63 45.48
CA ALA A 779 -5.81 -15.76 44.84
C ALA A 779 -6.73 -14.56 45.17
N PRO A 780 -7.87 -14.36 44.46
CA PRO A 780 -8.76 -13.21 44.66
C PRO A 780 -9.34 -13.06 46.08
N ASN A 781 -9.38 -14.14 46.86
CA ASN A 781 -9.86 -14.18 48.24
C ASN A 781 -8.72 -14.12 49.27
N THR A 782 -7.49 -13.86 48.85
CA THR A 782 -6.35 -13.73 49.76
C THR A 782 -6.45 -12.42 50.51
N HIS A 783 -6.71 -12.48 51.82
CA HIS A 783 -6.85 -11.26 52.64
C HIS A 783 -5.51 -10.64 53.05
N LYS A 784 -4.45 -11.44 53.12
CA LYS A 784 -3.12 -11.01 53.53
C LYS A 784 -2.05 -11.93 52.95
N ILE A 785 -0.90 -11.33 52.65
CA ILE A 785 0.32 -12.02 52.22
C ILE A 785 1.37 -11.69 53.28
N ASP A 786 1.67 -12.66 54.14
CA ASP A 786 2.69 -12.52 55.18
C ASP A 786 4.08 -12.85 54.59
N MET A 787 5.07 -12.02 54.87
CA MET A 787 6.44 -12.18 54.37
C MET A 787 7.46 -11.73 55.41
N LYS A 788 8.74 -12.06 55.21
CA LYS A 788 9.85 -11.63 56.08
C LYS A 788 10.97 -11.01 55.25
N GLU A 789 10.58 -10.08 54.39
CA GLU A 789 11.50 -9.41 53.49
C GLU A 789 12.03 -8.14 54.15
N GLN A 790 13.34 -7.94 54.09
CA GLN A 790 13.95 -6.70 54.55
C GLN A 790 15.00 -6.25 53.54
N ARG A 791 14.87 -5.01 53.09
CA ARG A 791 15.76 -4.41 52.08
C ARG A 791 15.93 -2.93 52.39
N ARG A 792 17.04 -2.33 51.95
CA ARG A 792 17.23 -0.88 52.03
C ARG A 792 16.29 -0.15 51.07
N GLU A 793 16.24 -0.65 49.85
CA GLU A 793 15.41 -0.18 48.75
C GLU A 793 14.56 -1.36 48.29
N LEU A 794 13.24 -1.23 48.37
CA LEU A 794 12.29 -2.31 48.13
C LEU A 794 11.28 -1.89 47.06
N ARG A 795 11.03 -2.76 46.09
CA ARG A 795 10.01 -2.59 45.06
C ARG A 795 9.13 -3.82 45.01
N LEU A 796 7.85 -3.60 44.77
CA LEU A 796 6.85 -4.65 44.67
C LEU A 796 6.43 -4.78 43.22
N ARG A 797 6.55 -5.98 42.66
CA ARG A 797 6.05 -6.31 41.32
C ARG A 797 4.87 -7.25 41.45
N PHE A 798 3.74 -6.85 40.88
CA PHE A 798 2.52 -7.65 40.83
C PHE A 798 2.30 -8.13 39.40
N GLN A 799 2.27 -9.44 39.20
CA GLN A 799 2.20 -10.07 37.89
C GLN A 799 0.97 -10.97 37.76
N SER A 800 0.37 -10.95 36.58
CA SER A 800 -0.68 -11.87 36.15
C SER A 800 -0.24 -12.55 34.85
N ASP A 801 -0.07 -13.86 34.92
CA ASP A 801 0.28 -14.71 33.77
C ASP A 801 -0.55 -16.01 33.80
N VAL A 802 -1.87 -15.85 33.90
CA VAL A 802 -2.83 -16.97 33.90
C VAL A 802 -3.92 -16.69 32.88
N VAL A 803 -4.45 -17.76 32.27
CA VAL A 803 -5.61 -17.67 31.37
C VAL A 803 -6.79 -17.08 32.15
N ASP A 804 -7.53 -16.19 31.49
CA ASP A 804 -8.59 -15.34 32.04
C ASP A 804 -8.13 -14.43 33.19
N GLY A 805 -6.81 -14.29 33.38
CA GLY A 805 -6.20 -13.45 34.38
C GLY A 805 -6.43 -11.97 34.07
N ASN A 806 -7.07 -11.26 34.99
CA ASN A 806 -7.29 -9.81 34.92
C ASN A 806 -7.10 -9.21 36.31
N TYR A 807 -6.72 -7.94 36.35
CA TYR A 807 -6.60 -7.19 37.59
C TYR A 807 -6.87 -5.70 37.38
N GLN A 808 -7.38 -5.07 38.43
CA GLN A 808 -7.38 -3.63 38.63
C GLN A 808 -7.00 -3.36 40.08
N LEU A 809 -5.94 -2.57 40.28
CA LEU A 809 -5.43 -2.24 41.60
C LEU A 809 -6.39 -1.28 42.32
N GLY A 810 -6.72 -1.61 43.57
CA GLY A 810 -7.40 -0.75 44.52
C GLY A 810 -6.42 -0.01 45.42
N TYR A 811 -6.69 -0.02 46.72
CA TYR A 811 -5.88 0.63 47.74
C TYR A 811 -5.04 -0.39 48.51
N LEU A 812 -3.79 -0.56 48.11
CA LEU A 812 -2.89 -1.54 48.74
C LEU A 812 -2.39 -1.05 50.10
N LEU A 813 -2.53 -1.87 51.14
CA LEU A 813 -1.98 -1.60 52.47
C LEU A 813 -0.76 -2.47 52.74
N LEU A 814 0.29 -1.85 53.29
CA LEU A 814 1.57 -2.46 53.61
C LEU A 814 1.80 -2.35 55.11
N SER A 815 2.08 -3.47 55.78
CA SER A 815 2.59 -3.47 57.16
C SER A 815 4.11 -3.51 57.10
N ALA A 816 4.74 -2.42 57.51
CA ALA A 816 6.20 -2.30 57.51
C ALA A 816 6.71 -1.73 58.85
N ASP A 817 7.90 -2.16 59.25
CA ASP A 817 8.58 -1.70 60.46
C ASP A 817 10.07 -1.44 60.16
N ILE A 818 10.77 -0.85 61.13
CA ILE A 818 12.22 -0.66 61.08
C ILE A 818 12.89 -2.04 61.11
N GLY A 819 13.65 -2.35 60.06
CA GLY A 819 14.42 -3.58 59.91
C GLY A 819 15.80 -3.53 60.58
N ASP A 820 16.68 -4.41 60.15
CA ASP A 820 18.04 -4.48 60.71
C ASP A 820 18.88 -3.24 60.38
N VAL A 821 19.86 -2.94 61.24
CA VAL A 821 20.87 -1.92 60.98
C VAL A 821 21.82 -2.44 59.91
N ARG A 822 22.04 -1.62 58.88
CA ARG A 822 23.00 -1.92 57.82
C ARG A 822 24.42 -1.96 58.39
N GLY A 823 25.12 -3.08 58.19
CA GLY A 823 26.58 -3.14 58.38
C GLY A 823 27.26 -2.18 57.41
N TYR A 824 28.24 -1.41 57.92
CA TYR A 824 28.96 -0.38 57.16
C TYR A 824 29.56 -0.88 55.85
#